data_AF-A0A2H3IT90-F1
#
_entry.id   AF-A0A2H3IT90-F1
#
_cell.length_a   1.000
_cell.length_b   1.000
_cell.length_c   1.000
_cell.angle_alpha   90.00
_cell.angle_beta   90.00
_cell.angle_gamma   90.00
#
_symmetry.space_group_name_H-M   'P 1'
#
loop_
_entity.id
_entity.type
_entity.pdbx_description
1 polymer ?
#
loop_
_entity_poly.entity_id
_entity_poly.type
_entity_poly.pdbx_seq_one_letter_code
_entity_poly.pdbx_strand_id
1 'polypeptide(L)'
;MPTVTQATISTSVDVPATAIHTQGANWKPLKVSPPSQEVSSTPSEKKRTSKYRHVAAYHSSLRTSPLSTDSPNNPSFIGFRNLMVIVLIVMNLRLVVENFMKYGVLICIKCHDYRRNDVFLASILTALVPCHLFVAYIIELAAAQQAKGAIGRKKKSDNVAAQTEKEQQTFQLTWRFIAFAHTVNATLCLAVTNFVVYYYVHHPGIGTICELHAIIVWLKNCSYAFTNRDLRHAMLHPSEQSKLPEIYSSCPYPQNVTVGNLVYFWLAPTLVYQPVYPRTTHIRWGFVGKRLGEFVVLSVFIWLTSAQYAAPVLRNSLDKIAVLDFTSIIERIMKLSTISLVIWLAGFYALFQSLLNALAEIMRFGDREFYSDWWNSWSVGMYWRSWNKPVYLFMKRHIFSPLVGRGWSPFAASIMVFLFSAILHELLVGIPTHNLIGVAFAATSHFTLHCNTYQLNQFTMVSITVPENYGTVIAVALGGIPLLSWIQGIVVTSLRKPAKVRYPQHYATAEQCKENPAAHKFNSAQRAHGNLVENMPQTMLYMLVAGLKYPNATAALGTAWIVFRALYAHGYITSTKPNGLGRFNGGPFWLVQGALWGLAVFGVGMSSSSKQPYSVRAKNHPNPLVRKLFAIAEAKKTNVTVSADVTTTKQLLDLADQLGPYIAVFKTHIDILSDFSEQTTTGLKRIAEKHNFLIFEDRKFIDIGNTVQKQYHGGALRISEWSHIINCAILPGEGIVQALTQTAKANDFPYGEERGLLILAEMTSKGSLATGAYTTRSVDYARRYREFVMGFVCNRSLTEEQSTETSAAEDEDFVVFTTGVNLASAGDALGQQYQTPQSAVGRGADFIIAGRGIYAAPDPIEAVKQYREQGWKAYLERVGLSE
;
A
#
# COMPACT_ATOMS: atom_id res chain seq x y z
N MET A 1 -46.50 -15.79 7.28
CA MET A 1 -46.18 -15.07 6.03
C MET A 1 -45.88 -13.62 6.36
N PRO A 2 -44.61 -13.19 6.30
CA PRO A 2 -44.26 -11.78 6.34
C PRO A 2 -43.73 -11.29 4.98
N THR A 3 -44.09 -10.05 4.70
CA THR A 3 -43.90 -9.26 3.50
C THR A 3 -42.43 -8.92 3.26
N VAL A 4 -41.94 -9.21 2.06
CA VAL A 4 -40.59 -8.87 1.59
C VAL A 4 -40.59 -7.40 1.15
N THR A 5 -40.02 -6.50 1.95
CA THR A 5 -39.68 -5.14 1.53
C THR A 5 -38.36 -5.15 0.76
N GLN A 6 -38.44 -4.83 -0.54
CA GLN A 6 -37.32 -4.51 -1.41
C GLN A 6 -36.60 -3.24 -0.91
N ALA A 7 -35.27 -3.29 -0.81
CA ALA A 7 -34.42 -2.12 -0.63
C ALA A 7 -33.70 -1.82 -1.95
N THR A 8 -34.23 -0.86 -2.69
CA THR A 8 -33.62 -0.21 -3.85
C THR A 8 -32.52 0.73 -3.36
N ILE A 9 -31.28 0.59 -3.81
CA ILE A 9 -30.18 1.52 -3.51
C ILE A 9 -29.93 2.37 -4.76
N SER A 10 -30.53 3.56 -4.78
CA SER A 10 -30.18 4.66 -5.69
C SER A 10 -29.07 5.50 -5.06
N THR A 11 -27.94 5.68 -5.75
CA THR A 11 -26.89 6.64 -5.37
C THR A 11 -26.81 7.76 -6.40
N SER A 12 -27.68 8.76 -6.25
CA SER A 12 -27.47 10.13 -6.75
C SER A 12 -27.42 11.03 -5.53
N VAL A 13 -26.28 11.67 -5.27
CA VAL A 13 -26.14 12.65 -4.19
C VAL A 13 -26.39 14.03 -4.80
N ASP A 14 -27.61 14.54 -4.59
CA ASP A 14 -27.89 15.97 -4.64
C ASP A 14 -27.13 16.67 -3.50
N VAL A 15 -26.47 17.77 -3.85
CA VAL A 15 -25.79 18.65 -2.89
C VAL A 15 -26.82 19.67 -2.37
N PRO A 16 -27.07 19.81 -1.06
CA PRO A 16 -27.86 20.92 -0.55
C PRO A 16 -27.02 22.20 -0.62
N ALA A 17 -27.48 23.15 -1.44
CA ALA A 17 -27.00 24.52 -1.42
C ALA A 17 -27.47 25.23 -0.14
N THR A 18 -26.55 25.60 0.75
CA THR A 18 -26.82 26.59 1.81
C THR A 18 -26.78 27.99 1.21
N ALA A 19 -27.95 28.61 1.14
CA ALA A 19 -28.15 30.01 0.80
C ALA A 19 -27.46 30.93 1.83
N ILE A 20 -26.56 31.80 1.36
CA ILE A 20 -26.11 32.97 2.10
C ILE A 20 -26.86 34.18 1.55
N HIS A 21 -27.71 34.76 2.39
CA HIS A 21 -28.39 36.03 2.16
C HIS A 21 -27.36 37.14 1.84
N THR A 22 -27.44 37.70 0.64
CA THR A 22 -26.77 38.95 0.26
C THR A 22 -27.64 40.13 0.67
N GLN A 23 -27.25 40.86 1.71
CA GLN A 23 -27.64 42.26 1.89
C GLN A 23 -26.56 43.13 1.26
N GLY A 24 -26.98 44.01 0.34
CA GLY A 24 -26.11 44.91 -0.39
C GLY A 24 -25.51 46.01 0.48
N ALA A 25 -24.23 46.30 0.27
CA ALA A 25 -23.61 47.56 0.67
C ALA A 25 -22.48 47.92 -0.33
N ASN A 26 -22.74 49.00 -1.06
CA ASN A 26 -21.83 49.83 -1.86
C ASN A 26 -20.40 49.93 -1.31
N TRP A 27 -19.37 49.60 -2.11
CA TRP A 27 -18.04 50.24 -1.99
C TRP A 27 -17.31 50.33 -3.35
N LYS A 28 -16.81 51.55 -3.63
CA LYS A 28 -16.19 52.03 -4.89
C LYS A 28 -14.77 51.48 -5.12
N PRO A 29 -14.28 51.44 -6.39
CA PRO A 29 -12.93 51.01 -6.69
C PRO A 29 -11.90 52.13 -6.43
N LEU A 30 -10.89 51.87 -5.61
CA LEU A 30 -9.73 52.74 -5.45
C LEU A 30 -8.66 52.38 -6.50
N LYS A 31 -8.35 53.35 -7.36
CA LYS A 31 -7.18 53.37 -8.25
C LYS A 31 -5.91 53.47 -7.41
N VAL A 32 -4.90 52.67 -7.73
CA VAL A 32 -3.51 52.92 -7.32
C VAL A 32 -2.62 52.78 -8.56
N SER A 33 -1.94 53.89 -8.87
CA SER A 33 -0.98 54.06 -9.96
C SER A 33 0.34 53.31 -9.69
N PRO A 34 1.14 53.00 -10.72
CA PRO A 34 2.40 52.27 -10.56
C PRO A 34 3.55 53.21 -10.16
N PRO A 35 4.54 52.76 -9.37
CA PRO A 35 5.83 53.42 -9.33
C PRO A 35 6.87 52.71 -10.21
N SER A 36 7.68 53.56 -10.81
CA SER A 36 8.78 53.34 -11.73
C SER A 36 10.05 52.73 -11.12
N GLN A 37 10.80 52.08 -12.01
CA GLN A 37 12.22 51.71 -12.07
C GLN A 37 13.17 52.22 -10.95
N GLU A 38 14.00 51.33 -10.38
CA GLU A 38 15.43 51.15 -10.73
C GLU A 38 16.19 50.28 -9.67
N VAL A 39 17.29 49.67 -10.13
CA VAL A 39 18.52 49.27 -9.39
C VAL A 39 18.73 47.80 -8.92
N SER A 40 19.71 47.19 -9.61
CA SER A 40 20.76 46.26 -9.16
C SER A 40 20.48 44.76 -9.03
N SER A 41 21.09 44.03 -9.96
CA SER A 41 21.53 42.66 -9.84
C SER A 41 22.50 42.49 -8.66
N THR A 42 22.12 41.66 -7.68
CA THR A 42 23.06 41.04 -6.73
C THR A 42 23.00 39.51 -6.87
N PRO A 43 24.12 38.80 -6.65
CA PRO A 43 24.23 37.38 -6.96
C PRO A 43 23.37 36.56 -6.00
N SER A 44 22.77 35.49 -6.52
CA SER A 44 21.94 34.54 -5.79
C SER A 44 22.54 34.15 -4.44
N GLU A 45 21.89 34.55 -3.36
CA GLU A 45 22.13 33.99 -2.03
C GLU A 45 21.86 32.47 -2.11
N LYS A 46 22.91 31.67 -1.89
CA LYS A 46 22.79 30.22 -1.67
C LYS A 46 21.68 29.99 -0.65
N LYS A 47 20.62 29.27 -1.03
CA LYS A 47 19.55 28.82 -0.11
C LYS A 47 20.19 28.19 1.13
N ARG A 48 20.31 28.98 2.20
CA ARG A 48 20.74 28.51 3.51
C ARG A 48 19.74 27.45 3.95
N THR A 49 20.22 26.23 4.12
CA THR A 49 19.43 25.07 4.53
C THR A 49 18.69 25.40 5.83
N SER A 50 17.36 25.26 5.81
CA SER A 50 16.52 25.44 7.00
C SER A 50 16.98 24.50 8.11
N LYS A 51 17.52 25.05 9.20
CA LYS A 51 17.99 24.31 10.37
C LYS A 51 16.80 23.60 11.03
N TYR A 52 16.80 22.27 10.98
CA TYR A 52 15.73 21.41 11.51
C TYR A 52 15.50 21.61 13.02
N ARG A 53 14.23 21.51 13.48
CA ARG A 53 13.82 21.74 14.87
C ARG A 53 12.91 20.63 15.39
N HIS A 54 13.08 20.25 16.66
CA HIS A 54 12.26 19.29 17.38
C HIS A 54 10.85 19.79 17.69
N VAL A 55 10.43 20.93 17.16
CA VAL A 55 9.13 21.57 17.38
C VAL A 55 8.12 21.18 16.30
N ALA A 56 8.55 20.53 15.20
CA ALA A 56 7.69 20.14 14.10
C ALA A 56 6.46 19.32 14.56
N ALA A 57 5.25 19.79 14.26
CA ALA A 57 4.00 19.13 14.64
C ALA A 57 3.73 17.93 13.71
N TYR A 58 3.83 16.70 14.24
CA TYR A 58 3.47 15.48 13.50
C TYR A 58 2.01 15.09 13.71
N HIS A 59 1.43 15.44 14.87
CA HIS A 59 0.02 15.27 15.16
C HIS A 59 -0.69 16.62 14.98
N SER A 60 -1.22 16.86 13.78
CA SER A 60 -1.93 18.13 13.43
C SER A 60 -3.38 17.92 12.99
N SER A 61 -3.73 16.71 12.54
CA SER A 61 -5.04 16.37 11.96
C SER A 61 -5.65 15.17 12.67
N LEU A 62 -6.99 15.10 12.73
CA LEU A 62 -7.66 13.86 13.15
C LEU A 62 -7.46 12.77 12.08
N ARG A 63 -7.05 11.58 12.50
CA ARG A 63 -6.84 10.42 11.64
C ARG A 63 -7.30 9.15 12.35
N THR A 64 -7.79 8.20 11.58
CA THR A 64 -8.25 6.90 12.07
C THR A 64 -7.26 5.80 11.70
N SER A 65 -7.16 4.73 12.52
CA SER A 65 -6.32 3.59 12.14
C SER A 65 -6.88 2.90 10.89
N PRO A 66 -6.03 2.41 9.96
CA PRO A 66 -6.47 1.86 8.69
C PRO A 66 -7.47 0.70 8.79
N LEU A 67 -7.31 -0.23 9.76
CA LEU A 67 -8.20 -1.38 9.93
C LEU A 67 -9.49 -1.06 10.72
N SER A 68 -9.69 0.20 11.11
CA SER A 68 -10.93 0.62 11.75
C SER A 68 -12.03 0.81 10.69
N THR A 69 -13.27 0.52 11.07
CA THR A 69 -14.45 0.68 10.19
C THR A 69 -14.62 2.12 9.72
N ASP A 70 -14.18 3.07 10.53
CA ASP A 70 -14.37 4.50 10.32
C ASP A 70 -13.29 5.11 9.38
N SER A 71 -12.40 4.28 8.82
CA SER A 71 -11.35 4.74 7.90
C SER A 71 -11.92 5.11 6.53
N PRO A 72 -11.66 6.31 5.99
CA PRO A 72 -12.12 6.70 4.66
C PRO A 72 -11.40 5.94 3.53
N ASN A 73 -10.18 5.44 3.79
CA ASN A 73 -9.37 4.68 2.83
C ASN A 73 -9.36 3.19 3.23
N ASN A 74 -10.53 2.54 3.26
CA ASN A 74 -10.63 1.15 3.67
C ASN A 74 -10.58 0.22 2.44
N PRO A 75 -9.43 -0.36 2.05
CA PRO A 75 -9.45 -1.52 1.18
C PRO A 75 -10.16 -2.65 1.96
N SER A 76 -11.31 -3.11 1.46
CA SER A 76 -12.15 -4.09 2.16
C SER A 76 -11.44 -5.45 2.27
N PHE A 77 -10.68 -5.64 3.35
CA PHE A 77 -10.09 -6.93 3.73
C PHE A 77 -10.87 -7.63 4.82
N ILE A 78 -12.10 -7.20 5.16
CA ILE A 78 -12.87 -7.80 6.26
C ILE A 78 -13.16 -9.28 5.98
N GLY A 79 -13.50 -9.62 4.73
CA GLY A 79 -13.67 -11.01 4.29
C GLY A 79 -12.37 -11.81 4.40
N PHE A 80 -11.25 -11.26 3.93
CA PHE A 80 -9.94 -11.92 3.99
C PHE A 80 -9.39 -12.04 5.41
N ARG A 81 -9.61 -11.05 6.28
CA ARG A 81 -9.26 -11.07 7.71
C ARG A 81 -10.08 -12.12 8.44
N ASN A 82 -11.39 -12.16 8.22
CA ASN A 82 -12.25 -13.16 8.83
C ASN A 82 -11.88 -14.55 8.31
N LEU A 83 -11.63 -14.69 7.01
CA LEU A 83 -11.16 -15.94 6.41
C LEU A 83 -9.78 -16.33 6.94
N MET A 84 -8.83 -15.41 7.08
CA MET A 84 -7.51 -15.67 7.65
C MET A 84 -7.63 -16.11 9.09
N VAL A 85 -8.44 -15.44 9.92
CA VAL A 85 -8.69 -15.85 11.30
C VAL A 85 -9.34 -17.23 11.34
N ILE A 86 -10.35 -17.50 10.50
CA ILE A 86 -11.03 -18.80 10.42
C ILE A 86 -10.08 -19.88 9.92
N VAL A 87 -9.31 -19.64 8.86
CA VAL A 87 -8.36 -20.58 8.26
C VAL A 87 -7.20 -20.82 9.21
N LEU A 88 -6.65 -19.80 9.86
CA LEU A 88 -5.60 -19.96 10.86
C LEU A 88 -6.11 -20.74 12.08
N ILE A 89 -7.33 -20.45 12.54
CA ILE A 89 -7.95 -21.24 13.61
C ILE A 89 -8.13 -22.67 13.11
N VAL A 90 -8.77 -22.92 11.98
CA VAL A 90 -9.10 -24.28 11.49
C VAL A 90 -7.86 -25.09 11.12
N MET A 91 -6.87 -24.51 10.43
CA MET A 91 -5.62 -25.17 10.06
C MET A 91 -4.79 -25.55 11.28
N ASN A 92 -4.72 -24.66 12.28
CA ASN A 92 -3.96 -24.93 13.49
C ASN A 92 -4.79 -25.66 14.55
N LEU A 93 -6.12 -25.65 14.47
CA LEU A 93 -7.01 -26.34 15.41
C LEU A 93 -6.79 -27.83 15.32
N ARG A 94 -6.59 -28.38 14.12
CA ARG A 94 -6.21 -29.79 13.96
C ARG A 94 -4.92 -30.10 14.72
N LEU A 95 -3.88 -29.29 14.55
CA LEU A 95 -2.59 -29.46 15.24
C LEU A 95 -2.68 -29.22 16.75
N VAL A 96 -3.49 -28.26 17.19
CA VAL A 96 -3.79 -28.00 18.61
C VAL A 96 -4.53 -29.18 19.21
N VAL A 97 -5.51 -29.76 18.50
CA VAL A 97 -6.25 -30.95 18.92
C VAL A 97 -5.35 -32.18 18.92
N GLU A 98 -4.51 -32.38 17.90
CA GLU A 98 -3.54 -33.49 17.87
C GLU A 98 -2.52 -33.35 19.02
N ASN A 99 -2.01 -32.15 19.30
CA ASN A 99 -1.15 -31.89 20.45
C ASN A 99 -1.89 -32.06 21.78
N PHE A 100 -3.15 -31.65 21.86
CA PHE A 100 -4.01 -31.87 23.02
C PHE A 100 -4.27 -33.36 23.26
N MET A 101 -4.48 -34.14 22.21
CA MET A 101 -4.62 -35.59 22.29
C MET A 101 -3.31 -36.28 22.69
N LYS A 102 -2.17 -35.77 22.21
CA LYS A 102 -0.85 -36.36 22.44
C LYS A 102 -0.23 -36.00 23.79
N TYR A 103 -0.40 -34.76 24.23
CA TYR A 103 0.25 -34.21 25.42
C TYR A 103 -0.75 -33.81 26.52
N GLY A 104 -2.06 -33.92 26.27
CA GLY A 104 -3.12 -33.46 27.17
C GLY A 104 -3.27 -31.94 27.20
N VAL A 105 -4.02 -31.44 28.17
CA VAL A 105 -4.08 -30.00 28.48
C VAL A 105 -2.77 -29.60 29.15
N LEU A 106 -1.79 -29.08 28.39
CA LEU A 106 -0.57 -28.49 28.97
C LEU A 106 -0.81 -27.08 29.58
N ILE A 107 -2.07 -26.62 29.62
CA ILE A 107 -2.45 -25.33 30.22
C ILE A 107 -2.33 -25.47 31.73
N CYS A 108 -1.23 -24.97 32.27
CA CYS A 108 -1.03 -24.93 33.71
C CYS A 108 -0.92 -23.47 34.17
N ILE A 109 -2.05 -22.94 34.65
CA ILE A 109 -2.14 -21.58 35.24
C ILE A 109 -1.17 -21.44 36.43
N LYS A 110 -0.87 -22.55 37.13
CA LYS A 110 0.07 -22.62 38.26
C LYS A 110 1.54 -22.86 37.87
N CYS A 111 1.85 -23.11 36.59
CA CYS A 111 3.21 -23.46 36.17
C CYS A 111 4.06 -22.23 35.80
N HIS A 112 3.45 -21.05 35.77
CA HIS A 112 4.20 -19.80 35.83
C HIS A 112 4.49 -19.51 37.31
N ASP A 113 5.76 -19.62 37.69
CA ASP A 113 6.25 -19.27 39.03
C ASP A 113 6.18 -17.75 39.21
N TYR A 114 4.98 -17.22 39.44
CA TYR A 114 4.74 -15.83 39.80
C TYR A 114 5.20 -15.61 41.23
N ARG A 115 6.51 -15.39 41.40
CA ARG A 115 7.09 -15.08 42.70
C ARG A 115 6.48 -13.78 43.23
N ARG A 116 6.04 -13.80 44.50
CA ARG A 116 5.49 -12.62 45.17
C ARG A 116 6.46 -11.43 45.14
N ASN A 117 7.76 -11.72 45.23
CA ASN A 117 8.81 -10.71 45.16
C ASN A 117 8.82 -10.01 43.79
N ASP A 118 8.76 -10.76 42.69
CA ASP A 118 8.77 -10.20 41.33
C ASP A 118 7.57 -9.28 41.08
N VAL A 119 6.38 -9.67 41.54
CA VAL A 119 5.17 -8.84 41.44
C VAL A 119 5.28 -7.58 42.31
N PHE A 120 5.83 -7.69 43.51
CA PHE A 120 6.05 -6.56 44.40
C PHE A 120 7.05 -5.56 43.81
N LEU A 121 8.21 -6.02 43.35
CA LEU A 121 9.22 -5.19 42.68
C LEU A 121 8.66 -4.55 41.41
N ALA A 122 7.95 -5.32 40.58
CA ALA A 122 7.33 -4.79 39.36
C ALA A 122 6.30 -3.70 39.66
N SER A 123 5.51 -3.85 40.73
CA SER A 123 4.55 -2.83 41.16
C SER A 123 5.26 -1.56 41.62
N ILE A 124 6.35 -1.68 42.39
CA ILE A 124 7.18 -0.54 42.79
C ILE A 124 7.78 0.15 41.57
N LEU A 125 8.42 -0.59 40.67
CA LEU A 125 9.01 -0.04 39.45
C LEU A 125 7.97 0.67 38.59
N THR A 126 6.79 0.07 38.41
CA THR A 126 5.69 0.66 37.63
C THR A 126 5.22 1.98 38.23
N ALA A 127 5.23 2.13 39.56
CA ALA A 127 4.90 3.38 40.23
C ALA A 127 6.02 4.43 40.18
N LEU A 128 7.29 4.01 40.27
CA LEU A 128 8.46 4.90 40.29
C LEU A 128 8.87 5.43 38.90
N VAL A 129 8.75 4.62 37.86
CA VAL A 129 9.16 4.99 36.49
C VAL A 129 8.50 6.30 36.03
N PRO A 130 7.18 6.52 36.18
CA PRO A 130 6.53 7.79 35.85
C PRO A 130 7.03 9.00 36.66
N CYS A 131 7.55 8.82 37.88
CA CYS A 131 8.08 9.91 38.70
C CYS A 131 9.20 10.67 37.97
N HIS A 132 9.96 10.00 37.10
CA HIS A 132 10.98 10.65 36.27
C HIS A 132 10.41 11.69 35.29
N LEU A 133 9.17 11.52 34.81
CA LEU A 133 8.51 12.57 34.01
C LEU A 133 8.20 13.81 34.85
N PHE A 134 7.79 13.63 36.11
CA PHE A 134 7.57 14.75 37.03
C PHE A 134 8.88 15.46 37.38
N VAL A 135 9.99 14.74 37.54
CA VAL A 135 11.33 15.34 37.68
C VAL A 135 11.68 16.15 36.43
N ALA A 136 11.44 15.62 35.22
CA ALA A 136 11.64 16.37 33.99
C ALA A 136 10.76 17.63 33.91
N TYR A 137 9.53 17.57 34.42
CA TYR A 137 8.67 18.74 34.55
C TYR A 137 9.23 19.79 35.51
N ILE A 138 9.75 19.40 36.68
CA ILE A 138 10.36 20.34 37.63
C ILE A 138 11.58 21.03 37.00
N ILE A 139 12.44 20.28 36.31
CA ILE A 139 13.60 20.83 35.58
C ILE A 139 13.14 21.85 34.54
N GLU A 140 12.11 21.53 33.76
CA GLU A 140 11.60 22.43 32.73
C GLU A 140 10.85 23.64 33.32
N LEU A 141 10.18 23.49 34.46
CA LEU A 141 9.53 24.58 35.19
C LEU A 141 10.57 25.61 35.66
N ALA A 142 11.69 25.14 36.23
CA ALA A 142 12.81 26.01 36.60
C ALA A 142 13.41 26.70 35.37
N ALA A 143 13.61 25.98 34.27
CA ALA A 143 14.09 26.53 33.00
C ALA A 143 13.13 27.60 32.42
N ALA A 144 11.82 27.38 32.53
CA ALA A 144 10.79 28.31 32.09
C ALA A 144 10.75 29.59 32.91
N GLN A 145 10.88 29.48 34.24
CA GLN A 145 10.97 30.65 35.13
C GLN A 145 12.23 31.48 34.83
N GLN A 146 13.37 30.82 34.63
CA GLN A 146 14.61 31.50 34.25
C GLN A 146 14.49 32.22 32.90
N ALA A 147 13.88 31.57 31.89
CA ALA A 147 13.64 32.18 30.58
C ALA A 147 12.71 33.42 30.66
N LYS A 148 11.64 33.36 31.46
CA LYS A 148 10.79 34.54 31.74
C LYS A 148 11.58 35.67 32.40
N GLY A 149 12.41 35.35 33.38
CA GLY A 149 13.27 36.31 34.07
C GLY A 149 14.27 36.99 33.12
N ALA A 150 14.86 36.25 32.19
CA ALA A 150 15.78 36.79 31.18
C ALA A 150 15.10 37.80 30.24
N ILE A 151 13.89 37.51 29.76
CA ILE A 151 13.12 38.46 28.93
C ILE A 151 12.73 39.71 29.73
N GLY A 152 12.36 39.55 31.00
CA GLY A 152 12.08 40.68 31.89
C GLY A 152 13.28 41.61 32.11
N ARG A 153 14.49 41.06 32.20
CA ARG A 153 15.74 41.84 32.29
C ARG A 153 16.08 42.53 30.96
N LYS A 154 15.88 41.84 29.83
CA LYS A 154 16.10 42.40 28.48
C LYS A 154 15.20 43.61 28.18
N LYS A 155 13.99 43.66 28.74
CA LYS A 155 13.07 44.82 28.63
C LYS A 155 13.47 46.03 29.49
N LYS A 156 14.41 45.87 30.44
CA LYS A 156 14.81 46.91 31.41
C LYS A 156 16.21 47.50 31.17
N SER A 157 16.99 47.00 30.21
CA SER A 157 18.38 47.45 29.98
C SER A 157 18.51 48.26 28.68
N ASP A 158 19.07 49.47 28.79
CA ASP A 158 19.33 50.40 27.68
C ASP A 158 20.72 50.21 27.03
N ASN A 159 21.59 49.34 27.57
CA ASN A 159 22.96 49.13 27.08
C ASN A 159 23.14 47.75 26.41
N VAL A 160 22.97 47.72 25.09
CA VAL A 160 22.70 46.49 24.32
C VAL A 160 23.95 45.69 23.92
N ALA A 161 25.12 46.31 23.73
CA ALA A 161 26.26 45.63 23.07
C ALA A 161 27.17 44.81 24.02
N ALA A 162 27.63 45.37 25.13
CA ALA A 162 28.58 44.72 26.05
C ALA A 162 27.92 43.66 26.97
N GLN A 163 26.60 43.76 27.16
CA GLN A 163 25.83 42.84 28.01
C GLN A 163 25.48 41.53 27.27
N THR A 164 25.38 41.59 25.93
CA THR A 164 24.98 40.46 25.07
C THR A 164 25.94 39.28 25.14
N GLU A 165 27.26 39.50 25.24
CA GLU A 165 28.24 38.41 25.20
C GLU A 165 28.31 37.61 26.53
N LYS A 166 28.31 38.30 27.68
CA LYS A 166 28.21 37.68 29.01
C LYS A 166 26.87 36.97 29.21
N GLU A 167 25.77 37.56 28.73
CA GLU A 167 24.43 36.94 28.76
C GLU A 167 24.35 35.70 27.85
N GLN A 168 25.01 35.72 26.69
CA GLN A 168 25.07 34.58 25.78
C GLN A 168 25.92 33.43 26.34
N GLN A 169 27.00 33.72 27.06
CA GLN A 169 27.80 32.71 27.78
C GLN A 169 27.03 32.09 28.96
N THR A 170 26.38 32.91 29.80
CA THR A 170 25.53 32.39 30.90
C THR A 170 24.33 31.61 30.36
N PHE A 171 23.78 32.00 29.22
CA PHE A 171 22.74 31.27 28.51
C PHE A 171 23.22 29.88 28.04
N GLN A 172 24.41 29.79 27.43
CA GLN A 172 24.97 28.52 27.00
C GLN A 172 25.33 27.59 28.17
N LEU A 173 25.85 28.13 29.28
CA LEU A 173 26.14 27.36 30.50
C LEU A 173 24.85 26.80 31.12
N THR A 174 23.84 27.66 31.28
CA THR A 174 22.51 27.25 31.75
C THR A 174 21.92 26.13 30.88
N TRP A 175 22.06 26.27 29.55
CA TRP A 175 21.56 25.29 28.61
C TRP A 175 22.25 23.93 28.74
N ARG A 176 23.57 23.92 28.90
CA ARG A 176 24.35 22.69 29.14
C ARG A 176 23.94 22.03 30.44
N PHE A 177 23.70 22.82 31.50
CA PHE A 177 23.25 22.30 32.79
C PHE A 177 21.85 21.67 32.70
N ILE A 178 20.87 22.35 32.08
CA ILE A 178 19.51 21.80 31.88
C ILE A 178 19.55 20.51 31.04
N ALA A 179 20.32 20.51 29.95
CA ALA A 179 20.48 19.32 29.11
C ALA A 179 21.12 18.16 29.89
N PHE A 180 22.13 18.44 30.71
CA PHE A 180 22.77 17.47 31.59
C PHE A 180 21.78 16.89 32.60
N ALA A 181 21.01 17.75 33.30
CA ALA A 181 20.01 17.32 34.27
C ALA A 181 18.92 16.42 33.65
N HIS A 182 18.40 16.77 32.47
CA HIS A 182 17.46 15.92 31.75
C HIS A 182 18.07 14.58 31.32
N THR A 183 19.33 14.60 30.88
CA THR A 183 20.05 13.38 30.46
C THR A 183 20.26 12.45 31.64
N VAL A 184 20.72 12.98 32.78
CA VAL A 184 20.88 12.20 34.02
C VAL A 184 19.55 11.60 34.46
N ASN A 185 18.47 12.39 34.49
CA ASN A 185 17.15 11.90 34.88
C ASN A 185 16.62 10.78 33.96
N ALA A 186 16.72 10.97 32.64
CA ALA A 186 16.29 9.96 31.69
C ALA A 186 17.15 8.69 31.83
N THR A 187 18.47 8.80 31.79
CA THR A 187 19.38 7.65 31.90
C THR A 187 19.20 6.91 33.23
N LEU A 188 18.97 7.62 34.34
CA LEU A 188 18.71 6.99 35.64
C LEU A 188 17.43 6.14 35.64
N CYS A 189 16.36 6.61 35.00
CA CYS A 189 15.11 5.87 34.85
C CYS A 189 15.34 4.49 34.19
N LEU A 190 16.13 4.47 33.12
CA LEU A 190 16.44 3.25 32.39
C LEU A 190 17.43 2.39 33.17
N ALA A 191 18.55 2.95 33.65
CA ALA A 191 19.59 2.21 34.36
C ALA A 191 19.09 1.52 35.63
N VAL A 192 18.25 2.19 36.44
CA VAL A 192 17.66 1.60 37.65
C VAL A 192 16.73 0.45 37.28
N THR A 193 15.86 0.63 36.28
CA THR A 193 14.95 -0.44 35.86
C THR A 193 15.72 -1.63 35.34
N ASN A 194 16.70 -1.41 34.47
CA ASN A 194 17.55 -2.46 33.89
C ASN A 194 18.26 -3.25 34.99
N PHE A 195 18.85 -2.56 35.98
CA PHE A 195 19.54 -3.21 37.11
C PHE A 195 18.57 -4.05 37.95
N VAL A 196 17.41 -3.48 38.32
CA VAL A 196 16.45 -4.19 39.15
C VAL A 196 15.86 -5.40 38.43
N VAL A 197 15.50 -5.25 37.15
CA VAL A 197 14.94 -6.36 36.36
C VAL A 197 15.97 -7.46 36.14
N TYR A 198 17.22 -7.12 35.81
CA TYR A 198 18.28 -8.11 35.57
C TYR A 198 18.70 -8.88 36.84
N TYR A 199 18.78 -8.23 38.00
CA TYR A 199 19.28 -8.92 39.19
C TYR A 199 18.18 -9.47 40.10
N TYR A 200 16.98 -8.89 40.10
CA TYR A 200 15.96 -9.17 41.11
C TYR A 200 14.61 -9.64 40.56
N VAL A 201 14.36 -9.56 39.25
CA VAL A 201 13.13 -10.07 38.62
C VAL A 201 13.46 -11.30 37.78
N HIS A 202 12.96 -12.46 38.20
CA HIS A 202 13.28 -13.73 37.54
C HIS A 202 12.21 -14.15 36.53
N HIS A 203 10.97 -13.69 36.67
CA HIS A 203 9.90 -14.00 35.73
C HIS A 203 10.03 -13.15 34.44
N PRO A 204 10.35 -13.76 33.27
CA PRO A 204 10.69 -13.03 32.06
C PRO A 204 9.54 -12.15 31.55
N GLY A 205 8.29 -12.63 31.65
CA GLY A 205 7.13 -11.85 31.22
C GLY A 205 6.87 -10.60 32.06
N ILE A 206 7.18 -10.63 33.37
CA ILE A 206 7.01 -9.46 34.25
C ILE A 206 8.14 -8.48 33.96
N GLY A 207 9.37 -9.00 33.84
CA GLY A 207 10.53 -8.21 33.44
C GLY A 207 10.30 -7.47 32.12
N THR A 208 9.77 -8.14 31.08
CA THR A 208 9.49 -7.51 29.80
C THR A 208 8.45 -6.39 29.90
N ILE A 209 7.42 -6.52 30.75
CA ILE A 209 6.42 -5.46 30.94
C ILE A 209 7.06 -4.24 31.63
N CYS A 210 7.85 -4.45 32.68
CA CYS A 210 8.57 -3.39 33.37
C CYS A 210 9.55 -2.67 32.44
N GLU A 211 10.33 -3.43 31.67
CA GLU A 211 11.33 -2.92 30.74
C GLU A 211 10.67 -2.12 29.59
N LEU A 212 9.57 -2.64 29.03
CA LEU A 212 8.80 -1.93 28.02
C LEU A 212 8.27 -0.60 28.55
N HIS A 213 7.75 -0.58 29.78
CA HIS A 213 7.27 0.66 30.41
C HIS A 213 8.40 1.67 30.63
N ALA A 214 9.56 1.22 31.11
CA ALA A 214 10.73 2.07 31.30
C ALA A 214 11.25 2.65 29.99
N ILE A 215 11.35 1.86 28.92
CA ILE A 215 11.75 2.35 27.59
C ILE A 215 10.75 3.39 27.06
N ILE A 216 9.44 3.14 27.20
CA ILE A 216 8.41 4.11 26.78
C ILE A 216 8.58 5.44 27.52
N VAL A 217 8.70 5.41 28.85
CA VAL A 217 8.85 6.61 29.68
C VAL A 217 10.18 7.30 29.43
N TRP A 218 11.25 6.56 29.17
CA TRP A 218 12.55 7.09 28.76
C TRP A 218 12.46 7.88 27.44
N LEU A 219 11.86 7.30 26.41
CA LEU A 219 11.64 7.98 25.13
C LEU A 219 10.76 9.23 25.30
N LYS A 220 9.72 9.14 26.13
CA LYS A 220 8.85 10.30 26.45
C LYS A 220 9.62 11.41 27.18
N ASN A 221 10.47 11.07 28.15
CA ASN A 221 11.34 12.03 28.84
C ASN A 221 12.25 12.77 27.85
N CYS A 222 12.91 12.04 26.94
CA CYS A 222 13.74 12.64 25.90
C CYS A 222 12.92 13.56 24.99
N SER A 223 11.74 13.13 24.53
CA SER A 223 10.90 13.92 23.65
C SER A 223 10.40 15.22 24.32
N TYR A 224 10.00 15.14 25.59
CA TYR A 224 9.57 16.28 26.38
C TYR A 224 10.71 17.31 26.54
N ALA A 225 11.90 16.85 26.92
CA ALA A 225 13.08 17.71 27.05
C ALA A 225 13.46 18.38 25.72
N PHE A 226 13.55 17.62 24.62
CA PHE A 226 13.96 18.17 23.31
C PHE A 226 12.96 19.18 22.74
N THR A 227 11.66 18.93 22.91
CA THR A 227 10.63 19.81 22.36
C THR A 227 10.53 21.10 23.16
N ASN A 228 10.50 21.04 24.49
CA ASN A 228 10.46 22.25 25.32
C ASN A 228 11.74 23.08 25.20
N ARG A 229 12.88 22.44 25.04
CA ARG A 229 14.15 23.09 24.72
C ARG A 229 14.04 23.99 23.48
N ASP A 230 13.51 23.48 22.38
CA ASP A 230 13.40 24.25 21.15
C ASP A 230 12.26 25.29 21.21
N LEU A 231 11.17 25.03 21.95
CA LEU A 231 10.12 26.02 22.25
C LEU A 231 10.66 27.21 23.06
N ARG A 232 11.48 26.93 24.08
CA ARG A 232 12.18 27.92 24.89
C ARG A 232 13.14 28.76 24.04
N HIS A 233 13.88 28.13 23.13
CA HIS A 233 14.73 28.84 22.19
C HIS A 233 13.94 29.76 21.25
N ALA A 234 12.78 29.30 20.76
CA ALA A 234 11.91 30.13 19.92
C ALA A 234 11.35 31.35 20.68
N MET A 235 11.04 31.20 21.96
CA MET A 235 10.59 32.30 22.83
C MET A 235 11.69 33.37 23.06
N LEU A 236 12.95 32.95 23.22
CA LEU A 236 14.07 33.87 23.49
C LEU A 236 14.61 34.57 22.24
N HIS A 237 14.50 33.90 21.08
CA HIS A 237 14.98 34.40 19.78
C HIS A 237 13.87 34.30 18.71
N PRO A 238 12.89 35.23 18.74
CA PRO A 238 11.90 35.33 17.67
C PRO A 238 12.58 35.83 16.38
N SER A 239 12.58 35.01 15.32
CA SER A 239 13.08 35.34 13.99
C SER A 239 12.10 34.79 12.94
N GLU A 240 12.09 35.32 11.72
CA GLU A 240 11.21 34.80 10.66
C GLU A 240 11.44 33.30 10.37
N GLN A 241 12.65 32.82 10.62
CA GLN A 241 13.04 31.40 10.52
C GLN A 241 12.58 30.54 11.71
N SER A 242 11.95 31.12 12.74
CA SER A 242 11.46 30.43 13.94
C SER A 242 9.94 30.36 14.08
N LYS A 243 9.19 30.48 12.97
CA LYS A 243 7.73 30.30 12.97
C LYS A 243 7.35 28.94 13.58
N LEU A 244 6.61 29.00 14.69
CA LEU A 244 6.04 27.84 15.37
C LEU A 244 4.83 27.31 14.57
N PRO A 245 4.55 26.00 14.61
CA PRO A 245 3.33 25.45 14.04
C PRO A 245 2.07 26.13 14.60
N GLU A 246 1.09 26.41 13.74
CA GLU A 246 -0.14 27.14 14.08
C GLU A 246 -0.92 26.49 15.22
N ILE A 247 -0.92 25.15 15.31
CA ILE A 247 -1.61 24.41 16.38
C ILE A 247 -1.12 24.77 17.79
N TYR A 248 0.12 25.25 17.93
CA TYR A 248 0.68 25.66 19.22
C TYR A 248 0.27 27.07 19.65
N SER A 249 -0.40 27.84 18.77
CA SER A 249 -0.94 29.17 19.12
C SER A 249 -1.94 29.10 20.27
N SER A 250 -2.68 27.99 20.38
CA SER A 250 -3.66 27.76 21.45
C SER A 250 -3.04 27.49 22.82
N CYS A 251 -1.78 27.03 22.87
CA CYS A 251 -1.04 26.82 24.12
C CYS A 251 0.45 27.11 23.91
N PRO A 252 0.84 28.40 23.90
CA PRO A 252 2.21 28.81 23.66
C PRO A 252 3.10 28.51 24.87
N TYR A 253 4.39 28.32 24.63
CA TYR A 253 5.36 28.23 25.71
C TYR A 253 5.49 29.57 26.44
N PRO A 254 5.51 29.60 27.78
CA PRO A 254 5.61 28.48 28.73
C PRO A 254 4.28 28.03 29.37
N GLN A 255 3.13 28.42 28.82
CA GLN A 255 1.81 28.00 29.34
C GLN A 255 1.57 26.49 29.21
N ASN A 256 2.32 25.81 28.33
CA ASN A 256 2.27 24.37 28.15
C ASN A 256 2.92 23.58 29.31
N VAL A 257 3.78 24.21 30.11
CA VAL A 257 4.48 23.57 31.25
C VAL A 257 3.52 23.50 32.44
N THR A 258 2.59 22.56 32.38
CA THR A 258 1.62 22.27 33.45
C THR A 258 1.59 20.78 33.74
N VAL A 259 1.24 20.43 34.98
CA VAL A 259 1.08 19.02 35.38
C VAL A 259 0.02 18.32 34.54
N GLY A 260 -1.08 19.01 34.22
CA GLY A 260 -2.16 18.45 33.38
C GLY A 260 -1.68 18.07 31.97
N ASN A 261 -0.87 18.91 31.33
CA ASN A 261 -0.34 18.61 30.00
C ASN A 261 0.69 17.45 30.03
N LEU A 262 1.52 17.41 31.07
CA LEU A 262 2.47 16.32 31.28
C LEU A 262 1.75 14.97 31.50
N VAL A 263 0.77 14.93 32.40
CA VAL A 263 -0.02 13.72 32.70
C VAL A 263 -0.79 13.27 31.46
N TYR A 264 -1.33 14.21 30.67
CA TYR A 264 -1.93 13.87 29.39
C TYR A 264 -0.93 13.19 28.45
N PHE A 265 0.26 13.77 28.27
CA PHE A 265 1.29 13.20 27.42
C PHE A 265 1.79 11.84 27.92
N TRP A 266 1.89 11.66 29.24
CA TRP A 266 2.28 10.37 29.84
C TRP A 266 1.34 9.25 29.39
N LEU A 267 0.02 9.48 29.41
CA LEU A 267 -0.98 8.49 29.03
C LEU A 267 -1.30 8.45 27.53
N ALA A 268 -1.00 9.51 26.77
CA ALA A 268 -1.28 9.56 25.35
C ALA A 268 -0.52 8.44 24.58
N PRO A 269 -1.14 7.77 23.60
CA PRO A 269 -0.54 6.68 22.83
C PRO A 269 0.43 7.19 21.73
N THR A 270 1.31 8.12 22.10
CA THR A 270 2.39 8.66 21.26
C THR A 270 3.66 8.85 22.09
N LEU A 271 4.81 8.74 21.43
CA LEU A 271 6.12 8.98 22.04
C LEU A 271 6.64 10.39 21.80
N VAL A 272 5.90 11.20 21.02
CA VAL A 272 6.32 12.53 20.60
C VAL A 272 5.55 13.59 21.38
N TYR A 273 6.25 14.38 22.20
CA TYR A 273 5.65 15.47 22.95
C TYR A 273 5.27 16.63 22.03
N GLN A 274 4.05 17.13 22.23
CA GLN A 274 3.55 18.37 21.64
C GLN A 274 2.75 19.12 22.71
N PRO A 275 2.81 20.47 22.74
CA PRO A 275 1.96 21.27 23.61
C PRO A 275 0.47 20.99 23.41
N VAL A 276 0.07 20.72 22.16
CA VAL A 276 -1.32 20.55 21.74
C VAL A 276 -1.42 19.34 20.81
N TYR A 277 -2.50 18.57 20.99
CA TYR A 277 -2.84 17.39 20.20
C TYR A 277 -4.27 17.51 19.66
N PRO A 278 -4.56 16.99 18.46
CA PRO A 278 -5.93 16.90 17.95
C PRO A 278 -6.78 16.02 18.88
N ARG A 279 -7.97 16.50 19.25
CA ARG A 279 -8.87 15.83 20.21
C ARG A 279 -10.18 15.40 19.56
N THR A 280 -10.70 14.26 19.98
CA THR A 280 -12.08 13.82 19.68
C THR A 280 -13.08 14.47 20.65
N THR A 281 -14.32 14.68 20.20
CA THR A 281 -15.34 15.43 20.94
C THR A 281 -15.91 14.67 22.14
N HIS A 282 -16.18 13.37 21.98
CA HIS A 282 -16.77 12.50 23.01
C HIS A 282 -16.08 11.12 23.02
N ILE A 283 -16.28 10.37 24.11
CA ILE A 283 -15.75 9.01 24.29
C ILE A 283 -16.84 7.99 23.94
N ARG A 284 -16.54 7.08 23.01
CA ARG A 284 -17.44 5.99 22.60
C ARG A 284 -17.17 4.73 23.43
N TRP A 285 -17.88 4.58 24.56
CA TRP A 285 -17.67 3.44 25.48
C TRP A 285 -17.90 2.06 24.84
N GLY A 286 -18.84 1.94 23.90
CA GLY A 286 -19.03 0.69 23.14
C GLY A 286 -17.82 0.34 22.27
N PHE A 287 -17.16 1.35 21.68
CA PHE A 287 -15.92 1.15 20.94
C PHE A 287 -14.78 0.71 21.88
N VAL A 288 -14.63 1.37 23.04
CA VAL A 288 -13.63 1.00 24.06
C VAL A 288 -13.84 -0.44 24.54
N GLY A 289 -15.06 -0.81 24.93
CA GLY A 289 -15.38 -2.15 25.39
C GLY A 289 -15.08 -3.22 24.35
N LYS A 290 -15.45 -2.98 23.08
CA LYS A 290 -15.11 -3.87 21.96
C LYS A 290 -13.60 -4.04 21.79
N ARG A 291 -12.84 -2.94 21.78
CA ARG A 291 -11.37 -2.98 21.62
C ARG A 291 -10.69 -3.70 22.80
N LEU A 292 -11.13 -3.49 24.03
CA LEU A 292 -10.61 -4.18 25.21
C LEU A 292 -10.96 -5.69 25.19
N GLY A 293 -12.18 -6.04 24.76
CA GLY A 293 -12.57 -7.44 24.56
C GLY A 293 -11.70 -8.14 23.51
N GLU A 294 -11.46 -7.50 22.37
CA GLU A 294 -10.55 -8.01 21.32
C GLU A 294 -9.13 -8.21 21.86
N PHE A 295 -8.61 -7.26 22.66
CA PHE A 295 -7.30 -7.40 23.30
C PHE A 295 -7.24 -8.63 24.22
N VAL A 296 -8.21 -8.80 25.13
CA VAL A 296 -8.24 -9.95 26.06
C VAL A 296 -8.31 -11.28 25.31
N VAL A 297 -9.20 -11.40 24.31
CA VAL A 297 -9.35 -12.62 23.51
C VAL A 297 -8.05 -12.96 22.77
N LEU A 298 -7.41 -11.97 22.15
CA LEU A 298 -6.14 -12.17 21.44
C LEU A 298 -4.99 -12.50 22.39
N SER A 299 -4.93 -11.90 23.58
CA SER A 299 -3.93 -12.24 24.60
C SER A 299 -4.07 -13.68 25.07
N VAL A 300 -5.30 -14.15 25.33
CA VAL A 300 -5.56 -15.55 25.67
C VAL A 300 -5.17 -16.48 24.51
N PHE A 301 -5.51 -16.12 23.27
CA PHE A 301 -5.13 -16.88 22.08
C PHE A 301 -3.61 -17.00 21.93
N ILE A 302 -2.87 -15.90 22.11
CA ILE A 302 -1.40 -15.88 22.05
C ILE A 302 -0.81 -16.79 23.14
N TRP A 303 -1.32 -16.69 24.36
CA TRP A 303 -0.87 -17.52 25.48
C TRP A 303 -1.10 -19.01 25.22
N LEU A 304 -2.32 -19.39 24.80
CA LEU A 304 -2.66 -20.77 24.46
C LEU A 304 -1.77 -21.31 23.34
N THR A 305 -1.61 -20.54 22.27
CA THR A 305 -0.81 -20.93 21.10
C THR A 305 0.67 -21.08 21.46
N SER A 306 1.20 -20.19 22.31
CA SER A 306 2.57 -20.27 22.78
C SER A 306 2.80 -21.48 23.68
N ALA A 307 1.89 -21.74 24.62
CA ALA A 307 2.00 -22.85 25.57
C ALA A 307 1.80 -24.23 24.91
N GLN A 308 0.82 -24.35 24.02
CA GLN A 308 0.42 -25.63 23.43
C GLN A 308 1.19 -26.01 22.17
N TYR A 309 1.79 -25.04 21.50
CA TYR A 309 2.47 -25.29 20.22
C TYR A 309 3.93 -24.82 20.24
N ALA A 310 4.19 -23.56 20.53
CA ALA A 310 5.56 -23.03 20.48
C ALA A 310 6.48 -23.72 21.50
N ALA A 311 6.03 -23.90 22.74
CA ALA A 311 6.85 -24.49 23.81
C ALA A 311 7.21 -25.97 23.57
N PRO A 312 6.27 -26.88 23.19
CA PRO A 312 6.63 -28.26 22.86
C PRO A 312 7.57 -28.37 21.66
N VAL A 313 7.34 -27.58 20.61
CA VAL A 313 8.21 -27.58 19.42
C VAL A 313 9.62 -27.12 19.80
N LEU A 314 9.74 -26.08 20.62
CA LEU A 314 11.03 -25.58 21.10
C LEU A 314 11.75 -26.62 21.96
N ARG A 315 11.08 -27.23 22.95
CA ARG A 315 11.66 -28.27 23.82
C ARG A 315 12.19 -29.46 23.02
N ASN A 316 11.40 -29.96 22.08
CA ASN A 316 11.80 -31.07 21.19
C ASN A 316 12.96 -30.70 20.24
N SER A 317 13.32 -29.43 20.14
CA SER A 317 14.41 -28.94 19.31
C SER A 317 15.71 -28.74 20.10
N LEU A 318 15.67 -28.63 21.43
CA LEU A 318 16.85 -28.37 22.27
C LEU A 318 17.91 -29.47 22.13
N ASP A 319 17.51 -30.73 22.20
CA ASP A 319 18.42 -31.87 22.06
C ASP A 319 19.08 -31.91 20.67
N LYS A 320 18.36 -31.46 19.63
CA LYS A 320 18.87 -31.39 18.25
C LYS A 320 19.84 -30.23 18.04
N ILE A 321 19.61 -29.11 18.72
CA ILE A 321 20.52 -27.96 18.74
C ILE A 321 21.82 -28.34 19.47
N ALA A 322 21.73 -29.08 20.56
CA ALA A 322 22.90 -29.52 21.32
C ALA A 322 23.84 -30.45 20.52
N VAL A 323 23.29 -31.25 19.60
CA VAL A 323 24.04 -32.20 18.75
C VAL A 323 24.47 -31.56 17.41
N LEU A 324 24.16 -30.28 17.15
CA LEU A 324 24.49 -29.55 15.92
C LEU A 324 23.98 -30.24 14.63
N ASP A 325 22.82 -30.88 14.67
CA ASP A 325 22.18 -31.44 13.47
C ASP A 325 21.49 -30.33 12.67
N PHE A 326 22.22 -29.70 11.75
CA PHE A 326 21.76 -28.56 10.95
C PHE A 326 20.46 -28.83 10.17
N THR A 327 20.28 -30.06 9.65
CA THR A 327 19.09 -30.42 8.86
C THR A 327 17.84 -30.44 9.76
N SER A 328 17.95 -31.09 10.92
CA SER A 328 16.88 -31.08 11.92
C SER A 328 16.62 -29.66 12.44
N ILE A 329 17.67 -28.85 12.67
CA ILE A 329 17.51 -27.47 13.15
C ILE A 329 16.73 -26.64 12.14
N ILE A 330 17.05 -26.72 10.85
CA ILE A 330 16.32 -26.00 9.78
C ILE A 330 14.86 -26.44 9.72
N GLU A 331 14.59 -27.75 9.74
CA GLU A 331 13.22 -28.28 9.74
C GLU A 331 12.40 -27.75 10.94
N ARG A 332 13.01 -27.71 12.13
CA ARG A 332 12.37 -27.22 13.35
C ARG A 332 12.17 -25.71 13.33
N ILE A 333 13.13 -24.93 12.83
CA ILE A 333 13.00 -23.49 12.62
C ILE A 333 11.84 -23.19 11.66
N MET A 334 11.73 -23.93 10.56
CA MET A 334 10.62 -23.78 9.60
C MET A 334 9.26 -24.05 10.28
N LYS A 335 9.17 -25.11 11.09
CA LYS A 335 7.95 -25.40 11.88
C LYS A 335 7.62 -24.32 12.90
N LEU A 336 8.63 -23.74 13.55
CA LEU A 336 8.46 -22.64 14.52
C LEU A 336 8.12 -21.31 13.84
N SER A 337 8.60 -21.06 12.62
CA SER A 337 8.35 -19.81 11.88
C SER A 337 6.87 -19.55 11.63
N THR A 338 6.11 -20.60 11.30
CA THR A 338 4.68 -20.49 10.98
C THR A 338 3.89 -20.04 12.21
N ILE A 339 4.14 -20.65 13.38
CA ILE A 339 3.45 -20.27 14.60
C ILE A 339 3.93 -18.91 15.14
N SER A 340 5.22 -18.62 14.97
CA SER A 340 5.80 -17.34 15.36
C SER A 340 5.11 -16.20 14.61
N LEU A 341 4.92 -16.35 13.29
CA LEU A 341 4.18 -15.40 12.46
C LEU A 341 2.75 -15.16 12.98
N VAL A 342 2.02 -16.23 13.31
CA VAL A 342 0.65 -16.13 13.85
C VAL A 342 0.62 -15.36 15.17
N ILE A 343 1.54 -15.68 16.09
CA ILE A 343 1.67 -14.98 17.37
C ILE A 343 2.02 -13.51 17.16
N TRP A 344 2.91 -13.21 16.20
CA TRP A 344 3.33 -11.84 15.89
C TRP A 344 2.19 -11.00 15.30
N LEU A 345 1.41 -11.57 14.37
CA LEU A 345 0.23 -10.91 13.79
C LEU A 345 -0.88 -10.70 14.81
N ALA A 346 -1.15 -11.69 15.66
CA ALA A 346 -2.10 -11.55 16.76
C ALA A 346 -1.63 -10.48 17.75
N GLY A 347 -0.35 -10.47 18.10
CA GLY A 347 0.26 -9.48 18.99
C GLY A 347 0.20 -8.06 18.42
N PHE A 348 0.44 -7.90 17.11
CA PHE A 348 0.25 -6.64 16.41
C PHE A 348 -1.17 -6.09 16.57
N TYR A 349 -2.16 -6.93 16.25
CA TYR A 349 -3.56 -6.51 16.27
C TYR A 349 -4.02 -6.22 17.72
N ALA A 350 -3.59 -7.04 18.68
CA ALA A 350 -3.89 -6.83 20.09
C ALA A 350 -3.32 -5.49 20.58
N LEU A 351 -2.04 -5.21 20.30
CA LEU A 351 -1.37 -4.00 20.78
C LEU A 351 -1.79 -2.75 20.00
N PHE A 352 -1.51 -2.70 18.70
CA PHE A 352 -1.64 -1.47 17.91
C PHE A 352 -3.08 -1.18 17.49
N GLN A 353 -3.84 -2.21 17.11
CA GLN A 353 -5.21 -2.01 16.66
C GLN A 353 -6.21 -1.98 17.82
N SER A 354 -5.98 -2.75 18.88
CA SER A 354 -6.95 -2.88 19.98
C SER A 354 -6.58 -2.01 21.17
N LEU A 355 -5.45 -2.28 21.83
CA LEU A 355 -5.05 -1.58 23.06
C LEU A 355 -4.79 -0.07 22.84
N LEU A 356 -3.99 0.29 21.83
CA LEU A 356 -3.67 1.71 21.58
C LEU A 356 -4.92 2.50 21.14
N ASN A 357 -5.84 1.90 20.39
CA ASN A 357 -7.11 2.56 20.04
C ASN A 357 -8.05 2.71 21.23
N ALA A 358 -8.12 1.72 22.11
CA ALA A 358 -8.87 1.83 23.36
C ALA A 358 -8.31 2.97 24.23
N LEU A 359 -6.99 3.02 24.39
CA LEU A 359 -6.30 4.08 25.12
C LEU A 359 -6.50 5.45 24.45
N ALA A 360 -6.42 5.52 23.12
CA ALA A 360 -6.65 6.76 22.37
C ALA A 360 -8.07 7.29 22.57
N GLU A 361 -9.07 6.42 22.53
CA GLU A 361 -10.47 6.79 22.74
C GLU A 361 -10.70 7.30 24.17
N ILE A 362 -10.16 6.61 25.19
CA ILE A 362 -10.23 7.05 26.60
C ILE A 362 -9.57 8.43 26.78
N MET A 363 -8.40 8.62 26.18
CA MET A 363 -7.64 9.88 26.23
C MET A 363 -8.16 10.96 25.27
N ARG A 364 -9.25 10.70 24.53
CA ARG A 364 -9.77 11.56 23.45
C ARG A 364 -8.71 11.99 22.44
N PHE A 365 -7.72 11.14 22.19
CA PHE A 365 -6.64 11.37 21.24
C PHE A 365 -7.16 11.15 19.80
N GLY A 366 -7.07 12.19 18.98
CA GLY A 366 -7.68 12.24 17.65
C GLY A 366 -6.82 11.72 16.51
N ASP A 367 -5.50 11.61 16.69
CA ASP A 367 -4.60 11.05 15.68
C ASP A 367 -4.31 9.57 15.98
N ARG A 368 -5.15 8.68 15.47
CA ARG A 368 -5.08 7.24 15.76
C ARG A 368 -4.33 6.45 14.69
N GLU A 369 -3.50 7.12 13.92
CA GLU A 369 -2.68 6.48 12.88
C GLU A 369 -1.42 5.85 13.51
N PHE A 370 -1.60 4.80 14.32
CA PHE A 370 -0.48 4.10 14.98
C PHE A 370 0.33 3.23 14.01
N TYR A 371 -0.26 2.88 12.88
CA TYR A 371 0.33 2.10 11.79
C TYR A 371 -0.34 2.50 10.47
N SER A 372 0.34 2.28 9.35
CA SER A 372 -0.21 2.40 7.99
C SER A 372 -0.36 0.98 7.38
N ASP A 373 -0.69 0.87 6.10
CA ASP A 373 -0.86 -0.38 5.36
C ASP A 373 0.46 -1.13 5.11
N TRP A 374 1.18 -1.46 6.19
CA TRP A 374 2.50 -2.07 6.15
C TRP A 374 2.52 -3.44 5.46
N TRP A 375 1.39 -4.14 5.41
CA TRP A 375 1.23 -5.39 4.68
C TRP A 375 1.29 -5.22 3.15
N ASN A 376 1.08 -4.00 2.64
CA ASN A 376 1.26 -3.62 1.24
C ASN A 376 2.65 -3.00 0.96
N SER A 377 3.60 -3.11 1.90
CA SER A 377 4.93 -2.54 1.72
C SER A 377 5.70 -3.25 0.61
N TRP A 378 6.09 -2.51 -0.43
CA TRP A 378 6.91 -3.00 -1.54
C TRP A 378 8.42 -3.00 -1.24
N SER A 379 8.83 -2.47 -0.09
CA SER A 379 10.22 -2.50 0.38
C SER A 379 10.30 -2.63 1.90
N VAL A 380 11.38 -3.24 2.39
CA VAL A 380 11.69 -3.34 3.82
C VAL A 380 11.80 -1.95 4.47
N GLY A 381 12.35 -0.98 3.73
CA GLY A 381 12.39 0.41 4.17
C GLY A 381 11.00 1.05 4.33
N MET A 382 10.01 0.67 3.52
CA MET A 382 8.63 1.12 3.72
C MET A 382 7.97 0.40 4.90
N TYR A 383 8.20 -0.90 5.05
CA TYR A 383 7.69 -1.68 6.19
C TYR A 383 8.08 -1.04 7.54
N TRP A 384 9.35 -0.73 7.75
CA TRP A 384 9.83 -0.11 9.00
C TRP A 384 9.21 1.27 9.30
N ARG A 385 8.76 1.99 8.27
CA ARG A 385 8.13 3.32 8.42
C ARG A 385 6.62 3.24 8.66
N SER A 386 6.00 2.11 8.34
CA SER A 386 4.54 1.94 8.37
C SER A 386 4.05 1.04 9.51
N TRP A 387 4.85 0.07 9.95
CA TRP A 387 4.47 -0.90 10.99
C TRP A 387 4.19 -0.27 12.36
N ASN A 388 5.14 0.53 12.88
CA ASN A 388 5.05 1.16 14.21
C ASN A 388 5.35 2.65 14.10
N LYS A 389 4.31 3.44 13.80
CA LYS A 389 4.45 4.88 13.60
C LYS A 389 4.87 5.63 14.86
N PRO A 390 4.38 5.34 16.08
CA PRO A 390 4.85 6.03 17.29
C PRO A 390 6.37 6.00 17.44
N VAL A 391 7.00 4.83 17.27
CA VAL A 391 8.47 4.69 17.35
C VAL A 391 9.13 5.33 16.14
N TYR A 392 8.63 5.09 14.92
CA TYR A 392 9.18 5.70 13.71
C TYR A 392 9.17 7.24 13.78
N LEU A 393 8.08 7.86 14.22
CA LEU A 393 7.96 9.31 14.37
C LEU A 393 8.96 9.83 15.41
N PHE A 394 9.17 9.11 16.52
CA PHE A 394 10.19 9.46 17.50
C PHE A 394 11.60 9.42 16.88
N MET A 395 11.97 8.30 16.24
CA MET A 395 13.28 8.11 15.62
C MET A 395 13.54 9.15 14.53
N LYS A 396 12.53 9.41 13.69
CA LYS A 396 12.59 10.44 12.66
C LYS A 396 12.78 11.83 13.28
N ARG A 397 11.98 12.17 14.30
CA ARG A 397 11.94 13.53 14.88
C ARG A 397 13.18 13.87 15.68
N HIS A 398 13.64 12.94 16.51
CA HIS A 398 14.60 13.22 17.57
C HIS A 398 16.00 12.67 17.29
N ILE A 399 16.15 11.76 16.32
CA ILE A 399 17.45 11.17 15.97
C ILE A 399 17.81 11.47 14.51
N PHE A 400 17.03 10.97 13.56
CA PHE A 400 17.34 11.07 12.12
C PHE A 400 17.46 12.52 11.63
N SER A 401 16.38 13.29 11.73
CA SER A 401 16.34 14.66 11.20
C SER A 401 17.33 15.61 11.90
N PRO A 402 17.56 15.53 13.22
CA PRO A 402 18.63 16.29 13.90
C PRO A 402 20.06 15.92 13.48
N LEU A 403 20.33 14.66 13.12
CA LEU A 403 21.65 14.25 12.61
C LEU A 403 21.86 14.82 11.20
N VAL A 404 20.88 14.66 10.31
CA VAL A 404 20.93 15.22 8.95
C VAL A 404 21.03 16.75 9.00
N GLY A 405 20.27 17.40 9.88
CA GLY A 405 20.33 18.85 10.09
C GLY A 405 21.67 19.36 10.64
N ARG A 406 22.51 18.48 11.19
CA ARG A 406 23.90 18.79 11.62
C ARG A 406 24.94 18.48 10.56
N GLY A 407 24.54 18.04 9.37
CA GLY A 407 25.43 17.75 8.25
C GLY A 407 25.80 16.28 8.06
N TRP A 408 25.19 15.35 8.81
CA TRP A 408 25.39 13.92 8.56
C TRP A 408 24.73 13.50 7.25
N SER A 409 25.32 12.56 6.53
CA SER A 409 24.68 11.97 5.34
C SER A 409 23.40 11.20 5.76
N PRO A 410 22.34 11.20 4.93
CA PRO A 410 21.12 10.44 5.22
C PRO A 410 21.38 8.95 5.49
N PHE A 411 22.39 8.38 4.83
CA PHE A 411 22.82 7.00 5.04
C PHE A 411 23.41 6.80 6.45
N ALA A 412 24.38 7.63 6.85
CA ALA A 412 24.98 7.56 8.19
C ALA A 412 23.94 7.80 9.30
N ALA A 413 23.02 8.75 9.09
CA ALA A 413 21.91 8.99 10.02
C ALA A 413 20.96 7.79 10.14
N SER A 414 20.71 7.07 9.03
CA SER A 414 19.90 5.84 9.04
C SER A 414 20.59 4.72 9.82
N ILE A 415 21.90 4.51 9.61
CA ILE A 415 22.68 3.52 10.37
C ILE A 415 22.60 3.80 11.87
N MET A 416 22.76 5.05 12.27
CA MET A 416 22.66 5.43 13.69
C MET A 416 21.29 5.17 14.29
N VAL A 417 20.21 5.39 13.54
CA VAL A 417 18.83 5.06 13.98
C VAL A 417 18.69 3.55 14.19
N PHE A 418 19.22 2.73 13.29
CA PHE A 418 19.14 1.27 13.41
C PHE A 418 20.02 0.74 14.55
N LEU A 419 21.22 1.28 14.74
CA LEU A 419 22.08 0.93 15.87
C LEU A 419 21.39 1.23 17.20
N PHE A 420 20.81 2.44 17.32
CA PHE A 420 20.05 2.85 18.49
C PHE A 420 18.84 1.94 18.73
N SER A 421 18.10 1.61 17.68
CA SER A 421 16.97 0.67 17.76
C SER A 421 17.43 -0.73 18.18
N ALA A 422 18.54 -1.24 17.66
CA ALA A 422 19.08 -2.56 17.97
C ALA A 422 19.47 -2.68 19.46
N ILE A 423 20.07 -1.62 20.04
CA ILE A 423 20.37 -1.57 21.48
C ILE A 423 19.08 -1.67 22.29
N LEU A 424 18.04 -0.89 21.96
CA LEU A 424 16.77 -0.96 22.70
C LEU A 424 16.09 -2.33 22.62
N HIS A 425 16.20 -3.02 21.47
CA HIS A 425 15.65 -4.38 21.34
C HIS A 425 16.44 -5.41 22.15
N GLU A 426 17.78 -5.28 22.19
CA GLU A 426 18.63 -6.13 23.03
C GLU A 426 18.34 -5.90 24.53
N LEU A 427 18.10 -4.66 24.96
CA LEU A 427 17.68 -4.38 26.34
C LEU A 427 16.31 -4.99 26.65
N LEU A 428 15.32 -4.77 25.76
CA LEU A 428 13.95 -5.25 25.96
C LEU A 428 13.83 -6.78 26.04
N VAL A 429 14.64 -7.52 25.28
CA VAL A 429 14.61 -9.00 25.25
C VAL A 429 15.67 -9.60 26.15
N GLY A 430 16.90 -9.09 26.10
CA GLY A 430 18.05 -9.66 26.80
C GLY A 430 17.99 -9.47 28.31
N ILE A 431 17.53 -8.31 28.81
CA ILE A 431 17.45 -8.06 30.27
C ILE A 431 16.44 -9.01 30.95
N PRO A 432 15.17 -9.10 30.52
CA PRO A 432 14.20 -9.98 31.19
C PRO A 432 14.52 -11.47 31.06
N THR A 433 15.29 -11.86 30.02
CA THR A 433 15.71 -13.26 29.81
C THR A 433 17.03 -13.59 30.48
N HIS A 434 17.68 -12.61 31.14
CA HIS A 434 19.02 -12.75 31.74
C HIS A 434 20.10 -13.18 30.73
N ASN A 435 19.92 -12.82 29.45
CA ASN A 435 20.69 -13.38 28.36
C ASN A 435 21.06 -12.33 27.30
N LEU A 436 22.20 -11.66 27.51
CA LEU A 436 22.73 -10.61 26.63
C LEU A 436 23.74 -11.20 25.62
N ILE A 437 23.28 -12.07 24.73
CA ILE A 437 24.13 -12.73 23.71
C ILE A 437 24.32 -11.82 22.46
N GLY A 438 23.52 -10.76 22.31
CA GLY A 438 23.59 -9.89 21.14
C GLY A 438 22.85 -10.44 19.91
N VAL A 439 22.02 -11.48 20.07
CA VAL A 439 21.25 -12.06 18.95
C VAL A 439 20.19 -11.08 18.45
N ALA A 440 19.49 -10.39 19.34
CA ALA A 440 18.48 -9.40 18.93
C ALA A 440 19.16 -8.17 18.32
N PHE A 441 20.31 -7.77 18.87
CA PHE A 441 21.16 -6.74 18.27
C PHE A 441 21.62 -7.12 16.86
N ALA A 442 22.18 -8.31 16.66
CA ALA A 442 22.68 -8.77 15.37
C ALA A 442 21.55 -8.92 14.35
N ALA A 443 20.40 -9.50 14.73
CA ALA A 443 19.25 -9.66 13.85
C ALA A 443 18.73 -8.30 13.33
N THR A 444 18.62 -7.31 14.22
CA THR A 444 18.14 -5.97 13.86
C THR A 444 19.15 -5.20 13.01
N SER A 445 20.45 -5.37 13.30
CA SER A 445 21.55 -4.66 12.64
C SER A 445 21.89 -5.24 11.26
N HIS A 446 22.14 -6.55 11.17
CA HIS A 446 22.57 -7.22 9.93
C HIS A 446 21.49 -7.22 8.85
N PHE A 447 20.24 -7.55 9.20
CA PHE A 447 19.15 -7.61 8.22
C PHE A 447 18.94 -6.25 7.55
N THR A 448 19.09 -5.17 8.32
CA THR A 448 18.84 -3.82 7.85
C THR A 448 20.04 -3.19 7.14
N LEU A 449 21.26 -3.48 7.56
CA LEU A 449 22.46 -3.09 6.82
C LEU A 449 22.50 -3.78 5.45
N HIS A 450 22.20 -5.07 5.39
CA HIS A 450 22.16 -5.84 4.14
C HIS A 450 21.06 -5.32 3.18
N CYS A 451 19.87 -5.00 3.68
CA CYS A 451 18.79 -4.41 2.88
C CYS A 451 19.05 -2.95 2.44
N ASN A 452 19.92 -2.20 3.14
CA ASN A 452 20.28 -0.82 2.77
C ASN A 452 21.54 -0.75 1.88
N THR A 453 22.44 -1.74 1.93
CA THR A 453 23.64 -1.80 1.08
C THR A 453 23.39 -2.48 -0.26
N TYR A 454 22.59 -3.55 -0.27
CA TYR A 454 22.12 -4.16 -1.51
C TYR A 454 20.79 -3.51 -1.88
N GLN A 455 20.62 -3.11 -3.13
CA GLN A 455 19.38 -2.60 -3.73
C GLN A 455 18.24 -3.66 -3.75
N LEU A 456 17.99 -4.35 -2.64
CA LEU A 456 16.83 -5.21 -2.38
C LEU A 456 15.52 -4.42 -2.23
N ASN A 457 15.45 -3.22 -2.84
CA ASN A 457 14.21 -2.48 -3.09
C ASN A 457 13.43 -3.05 -4.29
N GLN A 458 13.89 -4.14 -4.91
CA GLN A 458 13.26 -4.78 -6.08
C GLN A 458 12.69 -6.18 -5.81
N PHE A 459 12.30 -6.52 -4.58
CA PHE A 459 11.30 -7.58 -4.43
C PHE A 459 9.93 -6.98 -4.71
N THR A 460 9.58 -6.86 -5.99
CA THR A 460 8.22 -6.58 -6.45
C THR A 460 7.35 -7.74 -5.97
N MET A 461 6.71 -7.61 -4.81
CA MET A 461 5.62 -8.51 -4.48
C MET A 461 4.51 -8.26 -5.49
N VAL A 462 4.21 -9.30 -6.27
CA VAL A 462 3.07 -9.35 -7.18
C VAL A 462 1.81 -9.18 -6.33
N SER A 463 1.22 -7.99 -6.33
CA SER A 463 -0.09 -7.76 -5.74
C SER A 463 -1.13 -8.43 -6.62
N ILE A 464 -1.64 -9.59 -6.20
CA ILE A 464 -2.73 -10.28 -6.89
C ILE A 464 -4.03 -9.59 -6.47
N THR A 465 -4.57 -8.75 -7.35
CA THR A 465 -5.89 -8.15 -7.18
C THR A 465 -6.95 -9.21 -7.48
N VAL A 466 -7.82 -9.47 -6.51
CA VAL A 466 -8.82 -10.53 -6.60
C VAL A 466 -10.13 -9.98 -7.20
N PRO A 467 -10.79 -10.65 -8.16
CA PRO A 467 -12.04 -10.19 -8.75
C PRO A 467 -13.20 -10.08 -7.74
N GLU A 468 -14.15 -9.16 -7.95
CA GLU A 468 -15.29 -8.90 -7.04
C GLU A 468 -16.12 -10.16 -6.72
N ASN A 469 -16.29 -11.06 -7.69
CA ASN A 469 -17.06 -12.30 -7.52
C ASN A 469 -16.24 -13.52 -7.09
N TYR A 470 -14.94 -13.36 -6.83
CA TYR A 470 -14.07 -14.47 -6.46
C TYR A 470 -14.47 -15.12 -5.12
N GLY A 471 -15.19 -14.39 -4.26
CA GLY A 471 -15.79 -14.95 -3.05
C GLY A 471 -16.70 -16.16 -3.32
N THR A 472 -17.38 -16.20 -4.47
CA THR A 472 -18.21 -17.35 -4.87
C THR A 472 -17.37 -18.57 -5.23
N VAL A 473 -16.22 -18.37 -5.89
CA VAL A 473 -15.25 -19.43 -6.20
C VAL A 473 -14.72 -20.03 -4.89
N ILE A 474 -14.36 -19.19 -3.92
CA ILE A 474 -13.93 -19.63 -2.59
C ILE A 474 -15.05 -20.42 -1.89
N ALA A 475 -16.29 -19.95 -1.92
CA ALA A 475 -17.42 -20.62 -1.29
C ALA A 475 -17.65 -22.03 -1.86
N VAL A 476 -17.51 -22.22 -3.17
CA VAL A 476 -17.64 -23.53 -3.81
C VAL A 476 -16.42 -24.41 -3.54
N ALA A 477 -15.21 -23.89 -3.71
CA ALA A 477 -13.97 -24.65 -3.58
C ALA A 477 -13.66 -25.05 -2.12
N LEU A 478 -13.78 -24.11 -1.18
CA LEU A 478 -13.45 -24.32 0.25
C LEU A 478 -14.67 -24.61 1.13
N GLY A 479 -15.89 -24.42 0.63
CA GLY A 479 -17.13 -24.75 1.35
C GLY A 479 -17.84 -25.95 0.75
N GLY A 480 -18.31 -25.82 -0.49
CA GLY A 480 -19.16 -26.83 -1.15
C GLY A 480 -18.49 -28.19 -1.35
N ILE A 481 -17.25 -28.22 -1.84
CA ILE A 481 -16.53 -29.48 -2.09
C ILE A 481 -16.21 -30.23 -0.77
N PRO A 482 -15.64 -29.57 0.28
CA PRO A 482 -15.46 -30.21 1.58
C PRO A 482 -16.76 -30.68 2.23
N LEU A 483 -17.85 -29.92 2.09
CA LEU A 483 -19.17 -30.31 2.60
C LEU A 483 -19.67 -31.59 1.93
N LEU A 484 -19.51 -31.73 0.60
CA LEU A 484 -19.87 -32.96 -0.11
C LEU A 484 -19.04 -34.16 0.38
N SER A 485 -17.73 -33.96 0.61
CA SER A 485 -16.85 -34.99 1.17
C SER A 485 -17.31 -35.46 2.56
N TRP A 486 -17.66 -34.51 3.43
CA TRP A 486 -18.19 -34.80 4.76
C TRP A 486 -19.51 -35.58 4.71
N ILE A 487 -20.46 -35.17 3.85
CA ILE A 487 -21.73 -35.88 3.65
C ILE A 487 -21.50 -37.32 3.17
N GLN A 488 -20.63 -37.53 2.19
CA GLN A 488 -20.30 -38.89 1.72
C GLN A 488 -19.64 -39.73 2.82
N GLY A 489 -18.81 -39.14 3.68
CA GLY A 489 -18.21 -39.79 4.85
C GLY A 489 -19.25 -40.29 5.85
N ILE A 490 -20.29 -39.49 6.11
CA ILE A 490 -21.43 -39.89 6.95
C ILE A 490 -22.18 -41.06 6.31
N VAL A 491 -22.45 -41.00 5.00
CA VAL A 491 -23.15 -42.07 4.27
C VAL A 491 -22.38 -43.39 4.38
N VAL A 492 -21.07 -43.38 4.12
CA VAL A 492 -20.19 -44.55 4.31
C VAL A 492 -20.32 -45.11 5.73
N THR A 493 -20.24 -44.25 6.73
CA THR A 493 -20.28 -44.66 8.15
C THR A 493 -21.63 -45.27 8.52
N SER A 494 -22.73 -44.70 8.01
CA SER A 494 -24.09 -45.20 8.25
C SER A 494 -24.32 -46.59 7.63
N LEU A 495 -23.72 -46.86 6.47
CA LEU A 495 -23.84 -48.14 5.76
C LEU A 495 -22.94 -49.24 6.34
N ARG A 496 -22.00 -48.88 7.22
CA ARG A 496 -21.06 -49.83 7.83
C ARG A 496 -21.71 -50.81 8.80
N LYS A 497 -22.61 -50.31 9.67
CA LYS A 497 -23.28 -51.14 10.69
C LYS A 497 -24.16 -52.23 10.04
N PRO A 498 -24.98 -51.95 9.02
CA PRO A 498 -25.69 -52.97 8.25
C PRO A 498 -24.77 -53.94 7.49
N ALA A 499 -23.59 -53.49 7.05
CA ALA A 499 -22.62 -54.29 6.32
C ALA A 499 -21.81 -55.28 7.20
N LYS A 500 -21.89 -55.16 8.54
CA LYS A 500 -21.14 -55.98 9.51
C LYS A 500 -19.60 -55.95 9.33
N VAL A 501 -19.05 -54.89 8.74
CA VAL A 501 -17.60 -54.72 8.53
C VAL A 501 -16.94 -54.15 9.79
N ARG A 502 -16.18 -54.98 10.51
CA ARG A 502 -15.45 -54.56 11.72
C ARG A 502 -14.29 -53.62 11.38
N TYR A 503 -13.95 -52.72 12.31
CA TYR A 503 -12.69 -51.98 12.24
C TYR A 503 -11.53 -52.96 12.49
N PRO A 504 -10.36 -52.81 11.84
CA PRO A 504 -9.94 -51.70 10.96
C PRO A 504 -10.21 -51.91 9.45
N GLN A 505 -10.99 -52.92 9.07
CA GLN A 505 -11.15 -53.30 7.66
C GLN A 505 -11.80 -52.19 6.82
N HIS A 506 -11.21 -51.86 5.66
CA HIS A 506 -11.65 -50.75 4.80
C HIS A 506 -12.76 -51.13 3.80
N TYR A 507 -12.82 -52.39 3.36
CA TYR A 507 -13.82 -52.92 2.42
C TYR A 507 -14.28 -54.31 2.88
N ALA A 508 -15.54 -54.65 2.65
CA ALA A 508 -16.05 -56.02 2.79
C ALA A 508 -15.43 -56.94 1.72
N THR A 509 -15.22 -58.22 2.04
CA THR A 509 -14.70 -59.21 1.09
C THR A 509 -15.73 -59.54 0.00
N ALA A 510 -15.28 -60.11 -1.11
CA ALA A 510 -16.17 -60.52 -2.21
C ALA A 510 -17.21 -61.56 -1.75
N GLU A 511 -16.84 -62.45 -0.83
CA GLU A 511 -17.73 -63.44 -0.21
C GLU A 511 -18.79 -62.76 0.66
N GLN A 512 -18.40 -61.80 1.52
CA GLN A 512 -19.32 -61.00 2.33
C GLN A 512 -20.28 -60.17 1.48
N CYS A 513 -19.86 -59.72 0.29
CA CYS A 513 -20.72 -59.00 -0.64
C CYS A 513 -21.75 -59.91 -1.35
N LYS A 514 -21.45 -61.21 -1.52
CA LYS A 514 -22.40 -62.19 -2.07
C LYS A 514 -23.46 -62.59 -1.03
N GLU A 515 -23.07 -62.67 0.23
CA GLU A 515 -23.95 -63.05 1.34
C GLU A 515 -24.79 -61.87 1.88
N ASN A 516 -24.26 -60.65 1.86
CA ASN A 516 -24.92 -59.46 2.39
C ASN A 516 -25.01 -58.33 1.34
N PRO A 517 -26.20 -58.07 0.78
CA PRO A 517 -26.42 -56.95 -0.13
C PRO A 517 -26.04 -55.57 0.45
N ALA A 518 -26.11 -55.40 1.77
CA ALA A 518 -25.68 -54.17 2.44
C ALA A 518 -24.15 -54.00 2.43
N ALA A 519 -23.37 -55.09 2.40
CA ALA A 519 -21.92 -55.05 2.27
C ALA A 519 -21.49 -54.56 0.88
N HIS A 520 -22.22 -54.97 -0.17
CA HIS A 520 -22.02 -54.44 -1.52
C HIS A 520 -22.30 -52.92 -1.60
N LYS A 521 -23.38 -52.45 -0.95
CA LYS A 521 -23.70 -51.00 -0.86
C LYS A 521 -22.65 -50.22 -0.07
N PHE A 522 -22.10 -50.78 1.00
CA PHE A 522 -21.01 -50.16 1.76
C PHE A 522 -19.74 -50.02 0.92
N ASN A 523 -19.29 -51.09 0.24
CA ASN A 523 -18.14 -51.03 -0.66
C ASN A 523 -18.34 -50.01 -1.79
N SER A 524 -19.59 -49.93 -2.27
CA SER A 524 -20.01 -48.97 -3.28
C SER A 524 -19.90 -47.51 -2.81
N ALA A 525 -20.41 -47.20 -1.62
CA ALA A 525 -20.26 -45.89 -0.99
C ALA A 525 -18.79 -45.55 -0.72
N GLN A 526 -18.01 -46.51 -0.25
CA GLN A 526 -16.59 -46.35 0.05
C GLN A 526 -15.77 -46.03 -1.21
N ARG A 527 -16.05 -46.69 -2.34
CA ARG A 527 -15.37 -46.38 -3.61
C ARG A 527 -15.76 -45.00 -4.15
N ALA A 528 -17.04 -44.63 -4.06
CA ALA A 528 -17.50 -43.31 -4.49
C ALA A 528 -16.84 -42.18 -3.69
N HIS A 529 -16.75 -42.34 -2.36
CA HIS A 529 -16.04 -41.42 -1.47
C HIS A 529 -14.54 -41.38 -1.76
N GLY A 530 -13.88 -42.55 -1.91
CA GLY A 530 -12.46 -42.62 -2.22
C GLY A 530 -12.13 -41.86 -3.50
N ASN A 531 -12.95 -42.04 -4.53
CA ASN A 531 -12.79 -41.33 -5.79
C ASN A 531 -13.03 -39.80 -5.68
N LEU A 532 -13.85 -39.34 -4.73
CA LEU A 532 -14.06 -37.91 -4.47
C LEU A 532 -12.80 -37.30 -3.86
N VAL A 533 -12.21 -37.98 -2.88
CA VAL A 533 -10.98 -37.56 -2.20
C VAL A 533 -9.79 -37.55 -3.17
N GLU A 534 -9.74 -38.48 -4.11
CA GLU A 534 -8.72 -38.52 -5.19
C GLU A 534 -8.76 -37.26 -6.09
N ASN A 535 -9.95 -36.72 -6.39
CA ASN A 535 -10.13 -35.64 -7.38
C ASN A 535 -10.33 -34.24 -6.78
N MET A 536 -10.76 -34.18 -5.52
CA MET A 536 -11.09 -32.94 -4.82
C MET A 536 -9.90 -31.94 -4.75
N PRO A 537 -8.68 -32.32 -4.33
CA PRO A 537 -7.57 -31.37 -4.22
C PRO A 537 -7.20 -30.72 -5.55
N GLN A 538 -7.19 -31.51 -6.62
CA GLN A 538 -6.90 -31.04 -7.97
C GLN A 538 -7.99 -30.06 -8.43
N THR A 539 -9.27 -30.43 -8.29
CA THR A 539 -10.39 -29.58 -8.71
C THR A 539 -10.39 -28.25 -7.96
N MET A 540 -10.17 -28.27 -6.65
CA MET A 540 -10.05 -27.06 -5.83
C MET A 540 -8.91 -26.16 -6.32
N LEU A 541 -7.74 -26.72 -6.64
CA LEU A 541 -6.60 -25.97 -7.17
C LEU A 541 -6.95 -25.29 -8.50
N TYR A 542 -7.51 -26.02 -9.46
CA TYR A 542 -7.88 -25.46 -10.76
C TYR A 542 -8.95 -24.37 -10.64
N MET A 543 -9.90 -24.52 -9.71
CA MET A 543 -10.88 -23.48 -9.44
C MET A 543 -10.25 -22.22 -8.85
N LEU A 544 -9.33 -22.35 -7.90
CA LEU A 544 -8.63 -21.19 -7.33
C LEU A 544 -7.78 -20.47 -8.39
N VAL A 545 -7.17 -21.21 -9.33
CA VAL A 545 -6.39 -20.59 -10.41
C VAL A 545 -7.28 -19.96 -11.49
N ALA A 546 -8.23 -20.72 -12.04
CA ALA A 546 -9.13 -20.24 -13.10
C ALA A 546 -10.03 -19.08 -12.61
N GLY A 547 -10.44 -19.10 -11.34
CA GLY A 547 -11.28 -18.08 -10.75
C GLY A 547 -10.64 -16.69 -10.72
N LEU A 548 -9.30 -16.60 -10.75
CA LEU A 548 -8.58 -15.31 -10.78
C LEU A 548 -8.90 -14.51 -12.04
N LYS A 549 -9.22 -15.18 -13.15
CA LYS A 549 -9.58 -14.55 -14.42
C LYS A 549 -11.06 -14.71 -14.77
N TYR A 550 -11.65 -15.86 -14.47
CA TYR A 550 -13.03 -16.20 -14.84
C TYR A 550 -13.87 -16.64 -13.61
N PRO A 551 -14.16 -15.74 -12.66
CA PRO A 551 -14.79 -16.10 -11.39
C PRO A 551 -16.17 -16.74 -11.55
N ASN A 552 -17.04 -16.15 -12.40
CA ASN A 552 -18.41 -16.64 -12.59
C ASN A 552 -18.46 -18.01 -13.29
N ALA A 553 -17.68 -18.18 -14.37
CA ALA A 553 -17.59 -19.44 -15.11
C ALA A 553 -17.01 -20.55 -14.22
N THR A 554 -15.98 -20.24 -13.44
CA THR A 554 -15.35 -21.18 -12.53
C THR A 554 -16.30 -21.62 -11.41
N ALA A 555 -17.06 -20.69 -10.83
CA ALA A 555 -18.06 -21.02 -9.80
C ALA A 555 -19.20 -21.89 -10.35
N ALA A 556 -19.69 -21.60 -11.57
CA ALA A 556 -20.71 -22.39 -12.24
C ALA A 556 -20.23 -23.83 -12.53
N LEU A 557 -19.03 -23.96 -13.10
CA LEU A 557 -18.41 -25.27 -13.37
C LEU A 557 -18.13 -26.03 -12.06
N GLY A 558 -17.61 -25.37 -11.02
CA GLY A 558 -17.41 -26.00 -9.71
C GLY A 558 -18.70 -26.52 -9.09
N THR A 559 -19.80 -25.76 -9.21
CA THR A 559 -21.12 -26.16 -8.72
C THR A 559 -21.67 -27.34 -9.51
N ALA A 560 -21.57 -27.31 -10.85
CA ALA A 560 -21.93 -28.43 -11.70
C ALA A 560 -21.12 -29.68 -11.38
N TRP A 561 -19.82 -29.53 -11.10
CA TRP A 561 -18.96 -30.62 -10.68
C TRP A 561 -19.47 -31.26 -9.38
N ILE A 562 -19.79 -30.47 -8.35
CA ILE A 562 -20.39 -30.97 -7.09
C ILE A 562 -21.67 -31.77 -7.37
N VAL A 563 -22.57 -31.27 -8.22
CA VAL A 563 -23.83 -31.94 -8.58
C VAL A 563 -23.55 -33.29 -9.26
N PHE A 564 -22.68 -33.33 -10.26
CA PHE A 564 -22.34 -34.59 -10.94
C PHE A 564 -21.61 -35.57 -10.02
N ARG A 565 -20.80 -35.10 -9.06
CA ARG A 565 -20.19 -35.95 -8.03
C ARG A 565 -21.21 -36.53 -7.06
N ALA A 566 -22.23 -35.76 -6.69
CA ALA A 566 -23.34 -36.26 -5.88
C ALA A 566 -24.16 -37.32 -6.65
N LEU A 567 -24.43 -37.08 -7.94
CA LEU A 567 -25.09 -38.05 -8.82
C LEU A 567 -24.24 -39.31 -9.05
N TYR A 568 -22.93 -39.18 -9.15
CA TYR A 568 -21.99 -40.30 -9.24
C TYR A 568 -22.09 -41.19 -8.01
N ALA A 569 -22.03 -40.60 -6.81
CA ALA A 569 -22.14 -41.34 -5.55
C ALA A 569 -23.52 -41.97 -5.37
N HIS A 570 -24.59 -41.22 -5.67
CA HIS A 570 -25.95 -41.74 -5.61
C HIS A 570 -26.11 -42.94 -6.56
N GLY A 571 -25.71 -42.80 -7.82
CA GLY A 571 -25.75 -43.87 -8.82
C GLY A 571 -24.89 -45.08 -8.47
N TYR A 572 -23.77 -44.90 -7.76
CA TYR A 572 -22.95 -46.00 -7.27
C TYR A 572 -23.64 -46.77 -6.12
N ILE A 573 -24.40 -46.09 -5.27
CA ILE A 573 -24.99 -46.65 -4.04
C ILE A 573 -26.39 -47.23 -4.25
N THR A 574 -27.23 -46.59 -5.08
CA THR A 574 -28.66 -46.92 -5.22
C THR A 574 -28.99 -47.77 -6.45
N SER A 575 -28.12 -47.77 -7.46
CA SER A 575 -28.38 -48.50 -8.71
C SER A 575 -28.24 -50.02 -8.55
N THR A 576 -29.20 -50.74 -9.11
CA THR A 576 -29.19 -52.22 -9.25
C THR A 576 -28.49 -52.71 -10.52
N LYS A 577 -28.03 -51.80 -11.39
CA LYS A 577 -27.32 -52.16 -12.62
C LYS A 577 -26.03 -52.94 -12.31
N PRO A 578 -25.71 -54.02 -13.07
CA PRO A 578 -24.54 -54.86 -12.84
C PRO A 578 -23.24 -54.05 -12.92
N ASN A 579 -22.20 -54.48 -12.20
CA ASN A 579 -20.85 -53.90 -12.22
C ASN A 579 -20.77 -52.39 -11.88
N GLY A 580 -21.75 -51.84 -11.17
CA GLY A 580 -21.74 -50.42 -10.77
C GLY A 580 -21.96 -49.44 -11.94
N LEU A 581 -22.59 -49.89 -13.02
CA LEU A 581 -22.91 -49.05 -14.20
C LEU A 581 -23.80 -47.84 -13.87
N GLY A 582 -24.46 -47.81 -12.71
CA GLY A 582 -25.19 -46.63 -12.23
C GLY A 582 -24.33 -45.38 -12.03
N ARG A 583 -23.01 -45.54 -11.90
CA ARG A 583 -22.03 -44.45 -11.77
C ARG A 583 -22.01 -43.49 -12.97
N PHE A 584 -22.38 -43.98 -14.16
CA PHE A 584 -22.37 -43.19 -15.38
C PHE A 584 -23.37 -42.03 -15.35
N ASN A 585 -24.38 -42.08 -14.49
CA ASN A 585 -25.30 -40.96 -14.25
C ASN A 585 -24.58 -39.69 -13.78
N GLY A 586 -23.44 -39.82 -13.09
CA GLY A 586 -22.58 -38.71 -12.71
C GLY A 586 -21.34 -38.57 -13.60
N GLY A 587 -21.15 -39.43 -14.60
CA GLY A 587 -19.97 -39.45 -15.50
C GLY A 587 -19.58 -38.12 -16.15
N PRO A 588 -20.52 -37.21 -16.48
CA PRO A 588 -20.20 -35.87 -16.99
C PRO A 588 -19.31 -34.99 -16.09
N PHE A 589 -19.06 -35.37 -14.83
CA PHE A 589 -18.10 -34.67 -13.97
C PHE A 589 -16.71 -34.53 -14.63
N TRP A 590 -16.29 -35.52 -15.45
CA TRP A 590 -15.03 -35.47 -16.19
C TRP A 590 -14.98 -34.36 -17.24
N LEU A 591 -16.11 -34.08 -17.90
CA LEU A 591 -16.20 -32.99 -18.88
C LEU A 591 -16.06 -31.62 -18.20
N VAL A 592 -16.75 -31.46 -17.07
CA VAL A 592 -16.68 -30.23 -16.26
C VAL A 592 -15.26 -30.04 -15.69
N GLN A 593 -14.62 -31.12 -15.25
CA GLN A 593 -13.25 -31.09 -14.75
C GLN A 593 -12.25 -30.77 -15.87
N GLY A 594 -12.42 -31.33 -17.07
CA GLY A 594 -11.64 -30.97 -18.26
C GLY A 594 -11.81 -29.50 -18.67
N ALA A 595 -13.03 -28.96 -18.56
CA ALA A 595 -13.29 -27.53 -18.81
C ALA A 595 -12.58 -26.63 -17.79
N LEU A 596 -12.58 -27.01 -16.51
CA LEU A 596 -11.82 -26.30 -15.46
C LEU A 596 -10.30 -26.36 -15.72
N TRP A 597 -9.78 -27.49 -16.20
CA TRP A 597 -8.38 -27.61 -16.62
C TRP A 597 -8.07 -26.68 -17.79
N GLY A 598 -8.94 -26.65 -18.80
CA GLY A 598 -8.79 -25.77 -19.96
C GLY A 598 -8.76 -24.29 -19.56
N LEU A 599 -9.68 -23.87 -18.69
CA LEU A 599 -9.72 -22.50 -18.17
C LEU A 599 -8.47 -22.13 -17.34
N ALA A 600 -7.98 -23.06 -16.51
CA ALA A 600 -6.80 -22.82 -15.69
C ALA A 600 -5.50 -22.78 -16.51
N VAL A 601 -5.33 -23.69 -17.48
CA VAL A 601 -4.09 -23.85 -18.26
C VAL A 601 -4.02 -22.87 -19.43
N PHE A 602 -5.08 -22.79 -20.24
CA PHE A 602 -5.09 -21.96 -21.44
C PHE A 602 -5.73 -20.59 -21.19
N GLY A 603 -6.75 -20.54 -20.33
CA GLY A 603 -7.46 -19.29 -20.03
C GLY A 603 -6.60 -18.29 -19.26
N VAL A 604 -5.82 -18.73 -18.27
CA VAL A 604 -4.89 -17.89 -17.49
C VAL A 604 -3.51 -17.76 -18.18
N GLY A 605 -3.14 -18.75 -19.01
CA GLY A 605 -1.84 -18.81 -19.70
C GLY A 605 -1.76 -18.07 -21.05
N MET A 606 -2.88 -17.73 -21.70
CA MET A 606 -2.86 -17.01 -22.98
C MET A 606 -2.96 -15.49 -22.80
N SER A 607 -2.06 -14.81 -23.54
CA SER A 607 -1.52 -13.47 -23.31
C SER A 607 -2.48 -12.31 -23.61
N SER A 608 -2.36 -11.24 -22.81
CA SER A 608 -2.66 -9.87 -23.24
C SER A 608 -1.98 -9.56 -24.59
N SER A 609 -2.67 -8.90 -25.52
CA SER A 609 -2.14 -8.40 -26.80
C SER A 609 -0.84 -7.59 -26.62
N SER A 610 -0.63 -6.98 -25.45
CA SER A 610 0.59 -6.25 -25.08
C SER A 610 1.88 -7.09 -25.05
N LYS A 611 1.78 -8.43 -25.03
CA LYS A 611 2.94 -9.34 -25.10
C LYS A 611 3.27 -9.76 -26.53
N GLN A 612 2.43 -9.41 -27.51
CA GLN A 612 2.74 -9.64 -28.92
C GLN A 612 3.74 -8.58 -29.43
N PRO A 613 4.67 -8.96 -30.31
CA PRO A 613 5.56 -8.00 -30.97
C PRO A 613 4.80 -6.97 -31.82
N TYR A 614 5.33 -5.76 -31.92
CA TYR A 614 4.81 -4.70 -32.78
C TYR A 614 4.71 -5.13 -34.24
N SER A 615 5.63 -5.94 -34.75
CA SER A 615 5.56 -6.49 -36.11
C SER A 615 4.32 -7.37 -36.37
N VAL A 616 3.82 -8.07 -35.35
CA VAL A 616 2.59 -8.88 -35.43
C VAL A 616 1.36 -7.98 -35.32
N ARG A 617 1.34 -7.09 -34.33
CA ARG A 617 0.24 -6.13 -34.12
C ARG A 617 0.08 -5.20 -35.34
N ALA A 618 1.18 -4.77 -35.96
CA ALA A 618 1.16 -3.94 -37.18
C ALA A 618 0.44 -4.61 -38.36
N LYS A 619 0.45 -5.94 -38.47
CA LYS A 619 -0.22 -6.65 -39.56
C LYS A 619 -1.71 -6.86 -39.28
N ASN A 620 -2.04 -7.14 -38.02
CA ASN A 620 -3.36 -7.65 -37.63
C ASN A 620 -4.29 -6.59 -37.04
N HIS A 621 -3.78 -5.39 -36.69
CA HIS A 621 -4.59 -4.37 -36.02
C HIS A 621 -5.69 -3.79 -36.94
N PRO A 622 -6.95 -3.64 -36.47
CA PRO A 622 -8.06 -3.17 -37.30
C PRO A 622 -7.93 -1.70 -37.76
N ASN A 623 -7.41 -0.82 -36.89
CA ASN A 623 -7.20 0.59 -37.22
C ASN A 623 -5.96 0.81 -38.13
N PRO A 624 -6.09 1.41 -39.33
CA PRO A 624 -4.98 1.68 -40.25
C PRO A 624 -3.85 2.55 -39.69
N LEU A 625 -4.19 3.58 -38.92
CA LEU A 625 -3.21 4.48 -38.31
C LEU A 625 -2.35 3.75 -37.27
N VAL A 626 -2.96 2.85 -36.50
CA VAL A 626 -2.22 2.02 -35.52
C VAL A 626 -1.28 1.05 -36.22
N ARG A 627 -1.70 0.44 -37.35
CA ARG A 627 -0.80 -0.38 -38.16
C ARG A 627 0.42 0.41 -38.63
N LYS A 628 0.21 1.64 -39.11
CA LYS A 628 1.30 2.57 -39.50
C LYS A 628 2.19 2.91 -38.30
N LEU A 629 1.62 3.19 -37.13
CA LEU A 629 2.35 3.50 -35.91
C LEU A 629 3.27 2.34 -35.48
N PHE A 630 2.77 1.11 -35.43
CA PHE A 630 3.60 -0.06 -35.08
C PHE A 630 4.64 -0.37 -36.15
N ALA A 631 4.34 -0.18 -37.43
CA ALA A 631 5.32 -0.32 -38.50
C ALA A 631 6.47 0.69 -38.38
N ILE A 632 6.16 1.95 -38.03
CA ILE A 632 7.17 2.99 -37.73
C ILE A 632 8.03 2.57 -36.54
N ALA A 633 7.38 2.12 -35.46
CA ALA A 633 8.06 1.71 -34.23
C ALA A 633 9.06 0.58 -34.48
N GLU A 634 8.64 -0.43 -35.24
CA GLU A 634 9.48 -1.59 -35.60
C GLU A 634 10.63 -1.18 -36.53
N ALA A 635 10.35 -0.42 -37.60
CA ALA A 635 11.36 -0.02 -38.58
C ALA A 635 12.47 0.85 -37.97
N LYS A 636 12.11 1.73 -37.03
CA LYS A 636 13.04 2.66 -36.38
C LYS A 636 13.54 2.17 -35.02
N LYS A 637 13.07 0.99 -34.57
CA LYS A 637 13.31 0.44 -33.23
C LYS A 637 13.08 1.49 -32.14
N THR A 638 11.91 2.12 -32.17
CA THR A 638 11.57 3.21 -31.25
C THR A 638 10.13 3.15 -30.79
N ASN A 639 9.94 3.29 -29.49
CA ASN A 639 8.65 3.49 -28.84
C ASN A 639 8.56 4.86 -28.15
N VAL A 640 9.37 5.83 -28.59
CA VAL A 640 9.45 7.16 -27.98
C VAL A 640 8.48 8.12 -28.66
N THR A 641 7.72 8.83 -27.84
CA THR A 641 6.95 10.01 -28.20
C THR A 641 7.57 11.23 -27.53
N VAL A 642 7.98 12.23 -28.30
CA VAL A 642 8.52 13.48 -27.75
C VAL A 642 7.41 14.50 -27.56
N SER A 643 7.30 15.07 -26.37
CA SER A 643 6.46 16.24 -26.07
C SER A 643 7.28 17.51 -26.20
N ALA A 644 7.16 18.20 -27.33
CA ALA A 644 7.94 19.41 -27.61
C ALA A 644 7.15 20.67 -27.19
N ASP A 645 7.26 21.04 -25.91
CA ASP A 645 6.56 22.20 -25.35
C ASP A 645 7.42 23.48 -25.55
N VAL A 646 7.53 23.92 -26.81
CA VAL A 646 8.21 25.15 -27.25
C VAL A 646 7.22 26.18 -27.77
N THR A 647 7.60 27.46 -27.83
CA THR A 647 6.66 28.58 -28.05
C THR A 647 6.78 29.28 -29.41
N THR A 648 7.67 28.81 -30.29
CA THR A 648 7.86 29.37 -31.64
C THR A 648 7.90 28.27 -32.70
N THR A 649 7.41 28.58 -33.90
CA THR A 649 7.34 27.67 -35.04
C THR A 649 8.74 27.21 -35.45
N LYS A 650 9.71 28.12 -35.48
CA LYS A 650 11.10 27.78 -35.81
C LYS A 650 11.67 26.71 -34.87
N GLN A 651 11.56 26.93 -33.56
CA GLN A 651 12.04 25.95 -32.57
C GLN A 651 11.34 24.61 -32.72
N LEU A 652 10.03 24.61 -32.95
CA LEU A 652 9.25 23.39 -33.10
C LEU A 652 9.71 22.58 -34.31
N LEU A 653 9.88 23.23 -35.47
CA LEU A 653 10.32 22.58 -36.71
C LEU A 653 11.77 22.11 -36.61
N ASP A 654 12.67 22.92 -36.03
CA ASP A 654 14.07 22.54 -35.82
C ASP A 654 14.16 21.30 -34.92
N LEU A 655 13.38 21.25 -33.83
CA LEU A 655 13.35 20.10 -32.93
C LEU A 655 12.76 18.86 -33.60
N ALA A 656 11.69 19.02 -34.38
CA ALA A 656 11.06 17.93 -35.12
C ALA A 656 12.02 17.32 -36.16
N ASP A 657 12.82 18.16 -36.84
CA ASP A 657 13.79 17.68 -37.83
C ASP A 657 14.98 16.97 -37.16
N GLN A 658 15.46 17.48 -36.02
CA GLN A 658 16.58 16.88 -35.28
C GLN A 658 16.21 15.56 -34.60
N LEU A 659 15.04 15.50 -33.95
CA LEU A 659 14.60 14.34 -33.17
C LEU A 659 13.85 13.30 -34.03
N GLY A 660 13.33 13.73 -35.18
CA GLY A 660 12.53 12.92 -36.11
C GLY A 660 13.07 11.50 -36.35
N PRO A 661 14.36 11.28 -36.65
CA PRO A 661 14.93 9.95 -36.89
C PRO A 661 14.78 8.95 -35.73
N TYR A 662 14.62 9.44 -34.50
CA TYR A 662 14.71 8.62 -33.28
C TYR A 662 13.36 8.33 -32.60
N ILE A 663 12.26 8.92 -33.10
CA ILE A 663 10.94 8.89 -32.45
C ILE A 663 9.88 8.23 -33.33
N ALA A 664 8.83 7.71 -32.71
CA ALA A 664 7.64 7.22 -33.41
C ALA A 664 6.58 8.32 -33.58
N VAL A 665 6.47 9.20 -32.57
CA VAL A 665 5.45 10.25 -32.52
C VAL A 665 6.07 11.57 -32.04
N PHE A 666 5.72 12.66 -32.70
CA PHE A 666 6.05 14.02 -32.30
C PHE A 666 4.78 14.71 -31.79
N LYS A 667 4.76 15.01 -30.48
CA LYS A 667 3.61 15.57 -29.79
C LYS A 667 3.74 17.08 -29.60
N THR A 668 2.70 17.82 -29.96
CA THR A 668 2.61 19.27 -29.91
C THR A 668 1.59 19.76 -28.88
N HIS A 669 1.73 21.03 -28.48
CA HIS A 669 0.67 21.86 -27.90
C HIS A 669 0.64 23.13 -28.75
N ILE A 670 -0.14 23.17 -29.84
CA ILE A 670 -0.06 24.31 -30.77
C ILE A 670 -0.59 25.62 -30.18
N ASP A 671 -1.35 25.56 -29.09
CA ASP A 671 -1.99 26.68 -28.40
C ASP A 671 -1.01 27.55 -27.60
N ILE A 672 0.22 27.07 -27.39
CA ILE A 672 1.30 27.83 -26.76
C ILE A 672 2.26 28.49 -27.76
N LEU A 673 2.06 28.27 -29.07
CA LEU A 673 2.87 28.89 -30.11
C LEU A 673 2.43 30.34 -30.34
N SER A 674 3.39 31.25 -30.25
CA SER A 674 3.17 32.69 -30.46
C SER A 674 2.99 33.08 -31.93
N ASP A 675 3.45 32.25 -32.86
CA ASP A 675 3.55 32.53 -34.30
C ASP A 675 2.92 31.42 -35.17
N PHE A 676 1.92 30.70 -34.64
CA PHE A 676 1.26 29.61 -35.36
C PHE A 676 0.65 30.09 -36.68
N SER A 677 0.99 29.41 -37.78
CA SER A 677 0.50 29.71 -39.11
C SER A 677 0.49 28.45 -39.99
N GLU A 678 0.04 28.59 -41.23
CA GLU A 678 0.09 27.50 -42.22
C GLU A 678 1.53 27.00 -42.46
N GLN A 679 2.54 27.85 -42.29
CA GLN A 679 3.95 27.44 -42.37
C GLN A 679 4.29 26.40 -41.29
N THR A 680 3.69 26.52 -40.10
CA THR A 680 3.87 25.57 -38.99
C THR A 680 3.32 24.19 -39.38
N THR A 681 2.06 24.14 -39.84
CA THR A 681 1.38 22.87 -40.16
C THR A 681 1.99 22.19 -41.38
N THR A 682 2.28 22.95 -42.44
CA THR A 682 2.91 22.42 -43.67
C THR A 682 4.36 22.00 -43.40
N GLY A 683 5.09 22.76 -42.57
CA GLY A 683 6.42 22.41 -42.12
C GLY A 683 6.45 21.10 -41.35
N LEU A 684 5.55 20.93 -40.37
CA LEU A 684 5.44 19.70 -39.57
C LEU A 684 5.09 18.49 -40.44
N LYS A 685 4.13 18.61 -41.36
CA LYS A 685 3.78 17.52 -42.30
C LYS A 685 4.99 17.07 -43.11
N ARG A 686 5.70 18.01 -43.72
CA ARG A 686 6.90 17.72 -44.51
C ARG A 686 7.99 17.02 -43.70
N ILE A 687 8.20 17.42 -42.45
CA ILE A 687 9.20 16.79 -41.57
C ILE A 687 8.74 15.40 -41.11
N ALA A 688 7.45 15.24 -40.80
CA ALA A 688 6.85 13.96 -40.45
C ALA A 688 6.96 12.93 -41.58
N GLU A 689 6.76 13.37 -42.83
CA GLU A 689 6.99 12.56 -44.04
C GLU A 689 8.48 12.23 -44.23
N LYS A 690 9.36 13.24 -44.10
CA LYS A 690 10.83 13.08 -44.24
C LYS A 690 11.39 12.03 -43.28
N HIS A 691 10.98 12.06 -42.02
CA HIS A 691 11.54 11.20 -40.96
C HIS A 691 10.64 10.03 -40.54
N ASN A 692 9.49 9.89 -41.19
CA ASN A 692 8.49 8.85 -40.92
C ASN A 692 8.12 8.76 -39.43
N PHE A 693 7.43 9.77 -38.91
CA PHE A 693 6.80 9.77 -37.57
C PHE A 693 5.37 10.32 -37.65
N LEU A 694 4.54 10.02 -36.63
CA LEU A 694 3.19 10.58 -36.54
C LEU A 694 3.16 11.87 -35.72
N ILE A 695 2.22 12.75 -36.05
CA ILE A 695 1.99 14.02 -35.33
C ILE A 695 0.85 13.82 -34.35
N PHE A 696 1.05 14.17 -33.09
CA PHE A 696 0.05 14.10 -32.03
C PHE A 696 -0.19 15.50 -31.44
N GLU A 697 -1.39 16.03 -31.60
CA GLU A 697 -1.78 17.28 -30.93
C GLU A 697 -2.41 16.97 -29.56
N ASP A 698 -1.72 17.37 -28.49
CA ASP A 698 -2.12 17.14 -27.09
C ASP A 698 -3.15 18.16 -26.60
N ARG A 699 -4.23 18.32 -27.38
CA ARG A 699 -5.23 19.36 -27.15
C ARG A 699 -6.05 19.15 -25.88
N LYS A 700 -6.17 17.89 -25.43
CA LYS A 700 -6.98 17.44 -24.29
C LYS A 700 -8.41 18.01 -24.35
N PHE A 701 -9.13 17.71 -25.43
CA PHE A 701 -10.51 18.18 -25.61
C PHE A 701 -11.36 17.85 -24.37
N ILE A 702 -12.07 18.85 -23.85
CA ILE A 702 -12.92 18.74 -22.65
C ILE A 702 -14.10 19.71 -22.71
N ASP A 703 -14.99 19.47 -23.67
CA ASP A 703 -16.20 20.27 -23.88
C ASP A 703 -17.33 19.36 -24.40
N ILE A 704 -18.54 19.91 -24.54
CA ILE A 704 -19.66 19.19 -25.14
C ILE A 704 -19.41 18.90 -26.63
N GLY A 705 -20.05 17.86 -27.15
CA GLY A 705 -19.82 17.32 -28.50
C GLY A 705 -19.79 18.37 -29.62
N ASN A 706 -20.83 19.20 -29.71
CA ASN A 706 -20.93 20.25 -30.75
C ASN A 706 -19.76 21.26 -30.71
N THR A 707 -19.26 21.58 -29.52
CA THR A 707 -18.16 22.53 -29.36
C THR A 707 -16.83 21.89 -29.78
N VAL A 708 -16.54 20.67 -29.33
CA VAL A 708 -15.29 19.98 -29.70
C VAL A 708 -15.20 19.70 -31.20
N GLN A 709 -16.34 19.48 -31.87
CA GLN A 709 -16.39 19.32 -33.32
C GLN A 709 -15.82 20.54 -34.04
N LYS A 710 -16.27 21.74 -33.63
CA LYS A 710 -15.82 23.02 -34.19
C LYS A 710 -14.36 23.32 -33.82
N GLN A 711 -13.94 22.95 -32.61
CA GLN A 711 -12.54 23.10 -32.18
C GLN A 711 -11.59 22.17 -32.93
N TYR A 712 -12.05 20.97 -33.31
CA TYR A 712 -11.23 19.98 -34.00
C TYR A 712 -11.12 20.26 -35.51
N HIS A 713 -12.24 20.52 -36.19
CA HIS A 713 -12.24 20.71 -37.65
C HIS A 713 -12.09 22.17 -38.08
N GLY A 714 -12.62 23.12 -37.29
CA GLY A 714 -12.67 24.53 -37.64
C GLY A 714 -11.66 25.41 -36.89
N GLY A 715 -12.03 26.68 -36.75
CA GLY A 715 -11.23 27.69 -36.08
C GLY A 715 -9.89 27.99 -36.77
N ALA A 716 -9.02 28.73 -36.08
CA ALA A 716 -7.70 29.08 -36.61
C ALA A 716 -6.75 27.87 -36.69
N LEU A 717 -7.04 26.79 -35.94
CA LEU A 717 -6.11 25.69 -35.71
C LEU A 717 -6.32 24.50 -36.67
N ARG A 718 -7.55 24.30 -37.16
CA ARG A 718 -7.94 23.22 -38.11
C ARG A 718 -7.24 21.89 -37.82
N ILE A 719 -7.25 21.47 -36.54
CA ILE A 719 -6.39 20.40 -36.00
C ILE A 719 -6.55 19.09 -36.78
N SER A 720 -7.78 18.78 -37.18
CA SER A 720 -8.10 17.59 -37.98
C SER A 720 -7.32 17.52 -39.30
N GLU A 721 -6.90 18.63 -39.90
CA GLU A 721 -6.29 18.61 -41.24
C GLU A 721 -4.83 18.21 -41.23
N TRP A 722 -4.16 18.25 -40.08
CA TRP A 722 -2.70 18.04 -40.00
C TRP A 722 -2.25 17.09 -38.90
N SER A 723 -3.01 16.97 -37.82
CA SER A 723 -2.64 16.09 -36.71
C SER A 723 -3.16 14.68 -36.94
N HIS A 724 -2.29 13.67 -36.82
CA HIS A 724 -2.69 12.27 -36.97
C HIS A 724 -3.41 11.76 -35.72
N ILE A 725 -2.94 12.19 -34.53
CA ILE A 725 -3.47 11.74 -33.24
C ILE A 725 -3.97 12.96 -32.47
N ILE A 726 -5.12 12.82 -31.82
CA ILE A 726 -5.63 13.78 -30.84
C ILE A 726 -6.03 13.06 -29.55
N ASN A 727 -6.31 13.80 -28.48
CA ASN A 727 -6.82 13.23 -27.25
C ASN A 727 -7.96 14.02 -26.60
N CYS A 728 -8.76 13.33 -25.78
CA CYS A 728 -9.89 13.92 -25.06
C CYS A 728 -10.05 13.37 -23.64
N ALA A 729 -10.60 14.19 -22.74
CA ALA A 729 -11.08 13.76 -21.43
C ALA A 729 -12.58 13.50 -21.49
N ILE A 730 -13.03 12.37 -20.94
CA ILE A 730 -14.45 11.94 -21.03
C ILE A 730 -15.33 12.56 -19.95
N LEU A 731 -14.83 13.58 -19.23
CA LEU A 731 -15.57 14.29 -18.19
C LEU A 731 -16.95 14.80 -18.67
N PRO A 732 -17.11 15.31 -19.91
CA PRO A 732 -18.41 15.75 -20.43
C PRO A 732 -19.38 14.61 -20.80
N GLY A 733 -18.94 13.35 -20.74
CA GLY A 733 -19.71 12.18 -21.18
C GLY A 733 -19.41 11.73 -22.61
N GLU A 734 -20.14 10.74 -23.11
CA GLU A 734 -19.87 10.06 -24.39
C GLU A 734 -19.91 10.98 -25.62
N GLY A 735 -20.75 12.03 -25.57
CA GLY A 735 -20.98 12.92 -26.71
C GLY A 735 -19.72 13.60 -27.25
N ILE A 736 -18.66 13.74 -26.43
CA ILE A 736 -17.36 14.23 -26.90
C ILE A 736 -16.70 13.26 -27.89
N VAL A 737 -16.70 11.96 -27.56
CA VAL A 737 -16.10 10.91 -28.40
C VAL A 737 -16.93 10.76 -29.66
N GLN A 738 -18.25 10.74 -29.52
CA GLN A 738 -19.19 10.65 -30.63
C GLN A 738 -18.98 11.78 -31.66
N ALA A 739 -18.87 13.03 -31.22
CA ALA A 739 -18.70 14.18 -32.11
C ALA A 739 -17.34 14.20 -32.83
N LEU A 740 -16.27 13.81 -32.12
CA LEU A 740 -14.94 13.69 -32.74
C LEU A 740 -14.92 12.54 -33.77
N THR A 741 -15.56 11.41 -33.47
CA THR A 741 -15.73 10.30 -34.43
C THR A 741 -16.53 10.73 -35.66
N GLN A 742 -17.64 11.46 -35.48
CA GLN A 742 -18.43 11.98 -36.60
C GLN A 742 -17.62 12.87 -37.53
N THR A 743 -16.73 13.71 -36.97
CA THR A 743 -15.84 14.57 -37.76
C THR A 743 -14.85 13.74 -38.58
N ALA A 744 -14.19 12.78 -37.93
CA ALA A 744 -13.19 11.96 -38.61
C ALA A 744 -13.79 11.02 -39.66
N LYS A 745 -15.07 10.67 -39.53
CA LYS A 745 -15.79 9.79 -40.47
C LYS A 745 -16.74 10.53 -41.41
N ALA A 746 -16.66 11.86 -41.48
CA ALA A 746 -17.47 12.60 -42.42
C ALA A 746 -17.06 12.22 -43.86
N ASN A 747 -18.03 11.96 -44.74
CA ASN A 747 -17.76 11.48 -46.10
C ASN A 747 -16.94 12.49 -46.94
N ASP A 748 -17.01 13.76 -46.61
CA ASP A 748 -16.31 14.88 -47.23
C ASP A 748 -14.93 15.14 -46.61
N PHE A 749 -14.51 14.36 -45.61
CA PHE A 749 -13.22 14.51 -44.94
C PHE A 749 -12.19 13.47 -45.44
N PRO A 750 -11.24 13.87 -46.29
CA PRO A 750 -10.37 12.93 -47.02
C PRO A 750 -9.34 12.22 -46.13
N TYR A 751 -9.09 12.72 -44.92
CA TYR A 751 -8.04 12.20 -44.05
C TYR A 751 -8.55 11.27 -42.95
N GLY A 752 -9.82 10.86 -42.98
CA GLY A 752 -10.48 10.15 -41.88
C GLY A 752 -9.75 8.90 -41.38
N GLU A 753 -9.27 8.07 -42.31
CA GLU A 753 -8.54 6.82 -41.99
C GLU A 753 -7.15 7.06 -41.37
N GLU A 754 -6.62 8.27 -41.54
CA GLU A 754 -5.33 8.70 -40.98
C GLU A 754 -5.49 9.43 -39.64
N ARG A 755 -6.68 9.41 -39.03
CA ARG A 755 -6.95 10.06 -37.73
C ARG A 755 -7.24 9.05 -36.65
N GLY A 756 -6.69 9.30 -35.46
CA GLY A 756 -6.90 8.49 -34.27
C GLY A 756 -7.14 9.33 -33.02
N LEU A 757 -7.93 8.78 -32.11
CA LEU A 757 -8.22 9.39 -30.82
C LEU A 757 -7.65 8.56 -29.67
N LEU A 758 -6.95 9.22 -28.75
CA LEU A 758 -6.55 8.67 -27.46
C LEU A 758 -7.46 9.23 -26.36
N ILE A 759 -8.03 8.35 -25.54
CA ILE A 759 -8.80 8.77 -24.36
C ILE A 759 -7.86 8.93 -23.15
N LEU A 760 -7.93 10.08 -22.48
CA LEU A 760 -7.24 10.31 -21.20
C LEU A 760 -7.97 9.52 -20.09
N ALA A 761 -7.54 8.28 -19.87
CA ALA A 761 -8.17 7.33 -18.96
C ALA A 761 -7.55 7.35 -17.55
N GLU A 762 -6.26 7.68 -17.45
CA GLU A 762 -5.55 7.93 -16.18
C GLU A 762 -4.54 9.09 -16.37
N MET A 763 -4.16 9.79 -15.29
CA MET A 763 -3.12 10.82 -15.34
C MET A 763 -2.02 10.57 -14.30
N THR A 764 -0.80 11.02 -14.61
CA THR A 764 0.38 10.94 -13.72
C THR A 764 0.44 12.03 -12.65
N SER A 765 -0.46 13.01 -12.71
CA SER A 765 -0.48 14.13 -11.77
C SER A 765 -1.01 13.69 -10.39
N LYS A 766 -0.33 14.14 -9.33
CA LYS A 766 -0.76 13.88 -7.95
C LYS A 766 -2.18 14.41 -7.71
N GLY A 767 -3.08 13.54 -7.25
CA GLY A 767 -4.48 13.90 -6.96
C GLY A 767 -5.41 13.84 -8.18
N SER A 768 -5.01 13.17 -9.26
CA SER A 768 -5.88 12.96 -10.42
C SER A 768 -7.22 12.30 -10.03
N LEU A 769 -8.31 12.79 -10.63
CA LEU A 769 -9.65 12.23 -10.51
C LEU A 769 -9.94 11.15 -11.56
N ALA A 770 -9.04 10.98 -12.55
CA ALA A 770 -9.16 9.96 -13.59
C ALA A 770 -8.77 8.58 -13.03
N THR A 771 -9.64 8.02 -12.20
CA THR A 771 -9.44 6.76 -11.47
C THR A 771 -10.75 5.97 -11.36
N GLY A 772 -10.66 4.66 -11.10
CA GLY A 772 -11.81 3.80 -10.82
C GLY A 772 -12.88 3.87 -11.91
N ALA A 773 -14.11 4.24 -11.54
CA ALA A 773 -15.26 4.31 -12.45
C ALA A 773 -15.03 5.22 -13.67
N TYR A 774 -14.23 6.28 -13.55
CA TYR A 774 -13.88 7.13 -14.68
C TYR A 774 -13.05 6.35 -15.72
N THR A 775 -12.08 5.57 -15.26
CA THR A 775 -11.22 4.74 -16.11
C THR A 775 -12.04 3.63 -16.77
N THR A 776 -12.94 2.97 -16.03
CA THR A 776 -13.86 1.95 -16.57
C THR A 776 -14.73 2.53 -17.69
N ARG A 777 -15.35 3.71 -17.48
CA ARG A 777 -16.14 4.39 -18.52
C ARG A 777 -15.32 4.80 -19.73
N SER A 778 -14.05 5.16 -19.54
CA SER A 778 -13.13 5.47 -20.64
C SER A 778 -12.94 4.26 -21.55
N VAL A 779 -12.80 3.07 -20.96
CA VAL A 779 -12.70 1.81 -21.69
C VAL A 779 -14.02 1.48 -22.41
N ASP A 780 -15.17 1.73 -21.78
CA ASP A 780 -16.49 1.52 -22.42
C ASP A 780 -16.69 2.39 -23.66
N TYR A 781 -16.27 3.66 -23.62
CA TYR A 781 -16.34 4.53 -24.79
C TYR A 781 -15.35 4.10 -25.86
N ALA A 782 -14.12 3.75 -25.50
CA ALA A 782 -13.15 3.24 -26.47
C ALA A 782 -13.67 1.97 -27.20
N ARG A 783 -14.30 1.05 -26.45
CA ARG A 783 -14.90 -0.17 -26.99
C ARG A 783 -16.08 0.08 -27.91
N ARG A 784 -16.81 1.18 -27.77
CA ARG A 784 -17.92 1.55 -28.67
C ARG A 784 -17.44 2.23 -29.95
N TYR A 785 -16.34 2.98 -29.89
CA TYR A 785 -15.83 3.78 -31.02
C TYR A 785 -14.46 3.29 -31.55
N ARG A 786 -14.22 1.97 -31.57
CA ARG A 786 -12.92 1.32 -31.89
C ARG A 786 -12.33 1.67 -33.26
N GLU A 787 -13.19 2.05 -34.20
CA GLU A 787 -12.76 2.45 -35.54
C GLU A 787 -11.98 3.78 -35.53
N PHE A 788 -12.23 4.65 -34.54
CA PHE A 788 -11.55 5.94 -34.39
C PHE A 788 -10.69 6.03 -33.11
N VAL A 789 -11.16 5.45 -32.01
CA VAL A 789 -10.43 5.39 -30.74
C VAL A 789 -9.37 4.32 -30.83
N MET A 790 -8.10 4.75 -30.90
CA MET A 790 -6.96 3.85 -31.03
C MET A 790 -6.42 3.35 -29.69
N GLY A 791 -6.75 4.03 -28.59
CA GLY A 791 -6.32 3.62 -27.25
C GLY A 791 -6.33 4.74 -26.23
N PHE A 792 -5.37 4.73 -25.32
CA PHE A 792 -5.43 5.51 -24.09
C PHE A 792 -4.14 6.26 -23.77
N VAL A 793 -4.30 7.41 -23.11
CA VAL A 793 -3.26 7.97 -22.25
C VAL A 793 -3.51 7.48 -20.82
N CYS A 794 -2.63 6.62 -20.31
CA CYS A 794 -2.74 6.03 -18.97
C CYS A 794 -1.39 5.49 -18.45
N ASN A 795 -1.35 5.00 -17.20
CA ASN A 795 -0.11 4.65 -16.50
C ASN A 795 0.19 3.15 -16.47
N ARG A 796 -0.75 2.34 -16.97
CA ARG A 796 -0.71 0.87 -17.04
C ARG A 796 -1.59 0.38 -18.20
N SER A 797 -1.44 -0.89 -18.56
CA SER A 797 -2.39 -1.55 -19.45
C SER A 797 -3.80 -1.55 -18.86
N LEU A 798 -4.78 -1.28 -19.72
CA LEU A 798 -6.21 -1.33 -19.41
C LEU A 798 -6.92 -2.54 -20.05
N THR A 799 -6.18 -3.48 -20.63
CA THR A 799 -6.74 -4.70 -21.28
C THR A 799 -7.55 -5.56 -20.30
N GLU A 800 -7.21 -5.50 -19.00
CA GLU A 800 -7.87 -6.28 -17.94
C GLU A 800 -9.04 -5.52 -17.28
N GLU A 801 -9.32 -4.28 -17.69
CA GLU A 801 -10.46 -3.52 -17.16
C GLU A 801 -11.79 -4.14 -17.62
N GLN A 802 -12.55 -4.62 -16.64
CA GLN A 802 -13.88 -5.18 -16.83
C GLN A 802 -14.93 -4.12 -16.49
N SER A 803 -15.97 -4.04 -17.31
CA SER A 803 -17.16 -3.25 -17.02
C SER A 803 -18.40 -4.14 -17.10
N THR A 804 -19.49 -3.69 -16.49
CA THR A 804 -20.80 -4.34 -16.58
C THR A 804 -21.53 -4.04 -17.89
N GLU A 805 -21.08 -3.02 -18.64
CA GLU A 805 -21.74 -2.54 -19.86
C GLU A 805 -21.11 -3.11 -21.14
N THR A 806 -19.79 -3.33 -21.17
CA THR A 806 -19.09 -3.83 -22.36
C THR A 806 -18.05 -4.91 -22.02
N SER A 807 -17.98 -5.95 -22.84
CA SER A 807 -16.97 -7.01 -22.74
C SER A 807 -15.82 -6.78 -23.72
N ALA A 808 -14.60 -7.14 -23.32
CA ALA A 808 -13.46 -7.20 -24.23
C ALA A 808 -13.76 -8.16 -25.38
N ALA A 809 -13.50 -7.74 -26.62
CA ALA A 809 -13.56 -8.64 -27.76
C ALA A 809 -12.24 -9.40 -27.92
N GLU A 810 -12.27 -10.51 -28.66
CA GLU A 810 -11.08 -11.34 -28.91
C GLU A 810 -9.99 -10.60 -29.71
N ASP A 811 -10.38 -9.60 -30.52
CA ASP A 811 -9.51 -8.78 -31.35
C ASP A 811 -9.18 -7.41 -30.72
N GLU A 812 -9.48 -7.19 -29.44
CA GLU A 812 -9.23 -5.93 -28.75
C GLU A 812 -7.71 -5.66 -28.57
N ASP A 813 -7.22 -4.56 -29.18
CA ASP A 813 -5.81 -4.18 -29.11
C ASP A 813 -5.60 -2.66 -28.96
N PHE A 814 -6.06 -2.08 -27.85
CA PHE A 814 -5.86 -0.65 -27.59
C PHE A 814 -4.39 -0.29 -27.32
N VAL A 815 -3.92 0.77 -27.98
CA VAL A 815 -2.55 1.28 -27.81
C VAL A 815 -2.43 2.10 -26.52
N VAL A 816 -1.38 1.86 -25.74
CA VAL A 816 -1.15 2.59 -24.47
C VAL A 816 -0.03 3.61 -24.59
N PHE A 817 -0.36 4.88 -24.36
CA PHE A 817 0.60 5.98 -24.25
C PHE A 817 0.75 6.40 -22.78
N THR A 818 1.97 6.38 -22.25
CA THR A 818 2.23 6.78 -20.85
C THR A 818 3.00 8.08 -20.76
N THR A 819 2.43 9.05 -20.05
CA THR A 819 3.06 10.35 -19.76
C THR A 819 3.90 10.29 -18.48
N GLY A 820 4.64 11.37 -18.20
CA GLY A 820 5.45 11.45 -16.99
C GLY A 820 6.61 10.46 -17.00
N VAL A 821 7.28 10.26 -18.14
CA VAL A 821 8.46 9.40 -18.22
C VAL A 821 9.73 10.24 -18.17
N ASN A 822 10.67 9.85 -17.32
CA ASN A 822 12.01 10.47 -17.21
C ASN A 822 13.06 9.40 -16.83
N LEU A 823 14.31 9.58 -17.28
CA LEU A 823 15.43 8.71 -16.92
C LEU A 823 15.68 8.66 -15.40
N ALA A 824 15.34 9.73 -14.67
CA ALA A 824 15.40 9.79 -13.21
C ALA A 824 14.01 9.90 -12.57
N SER A 825 13.76 9.19 -11.46
CA SER A 825 12.45 9.08 -10.80
C SER A 825 12.06 10.30 -9.92
N ALA A 826 12.56 11.50 -10.21
CA ALA A 826 12.32 12.70 -9.39
C ALA A 826 11.26 13.62 -10.02
N GLY A 827 10.08 13.72 -9.38
CA GLY A 827 8.94 14.59 -9.76
C GLY A 827 9.27 16.08 -9.89
N ASP A 828 8.37 16.86 -10.51
CA ASP A 828 8.52 18.32 -10.58
C ASP A 828 7.80 19.07 -9.44
N ALA A 829 8.03 20.39 -9.36
CA ALA A 829 7.45 21.25 -8.32
C ALA A 829 5.93 21.49 -8.46
N LEU A 830 5.33 21.11 -9.59
CA LEU A 830 3.92 21.36 -9.95
C LEU A 830 3.06 20.08 -9.92
N GLY A 831 3.59 18.98 -9.35
CA GLY A 831 2.81 17.77 -9.08
C GLY A 831 2.94 16.65 -10.12
N GLN A 832 3.83 16.79 -11.11
CA GLN A 832 4.16 15.73 -12.06
C GLN A 832 4.96 14.62 -11.36
N GLN A 833 4.49 13.38 -11.45
CA GLN A 833 5.23 12.21 -11.01
C GLN A 833 5.93 11.58 -12.21
N TYR A 834 7.25 11.31 -12.06
CA TYR A 834 8.03 10.67 -13.12
C TYR A 834 8.25 9.18 -12.87
N GLN A 835 8.21 8.42 -13.96
CA GLN A 835 8.44 6.98 -14.05
C GLN A 835 9.64 6.75 -14.98
N THR A 836 10.43 5.68 -14.77
CA THR A 836 11.48 5.32 -15.73
C THR A 836 10.87 4.66 -16.99
N PRO A 837 11.53 4.73 -18.16
CA PRO A 837 11.11 4.01 -19.37
C PRO A 837 10.83 2.53 -19.11
N GLN A 838 11.73 1.85 -18.41
CA GLN A 838 11.58 0.43 -18.06
C GLN A 838 10.33 0.17 -17.21
N SER A 839 10.06 1.04 -16.23
CA SER A 839 8.87 0.92 -15.37
C SER A 839 7.57 1.17 -16.14
N ALA A 840 7.54 2.14 -17.05
CA ALA A 840 6.36 2.45 -17.86
C ALA A 840 6.03 1.31 -18.82
N VAL A 841 7.02 0.83 -19.59
CA VAL A 841 6.83 -0.26 -20.55
C VAL A 841 6.49 -1.59 -19.86
N GLY A 842 7.13 -1.88 -18.73
CA GLY A 842 6.83 -3.06 -17.91
C GLY A 842 5.40 -3.07 -17.33
N ARG A 843 4.79 -1.90 -17.11
CA ARG A 843 3.37 -1.76 -16.75
C ARG A 843 2.39 -1.85 -17.93
N GLY A 844 2.90 -2.02 -19.15
CA GLY A 844 2.09 -2.17 -20.36
C GLY A 844 2.05 -0.97 -21.28
N ALA A 845 2.91 0.05 -21.10
CA ALA A 845 3.01 1.16 -22.04
C ALA A 845 3.55 0.69 -23.41
N ASP A 846 2.85 0.96 -24.50
CA ASP A 846 3.36 0.74 -25.85
C ASP A 846 4.27 1.90 -26.27
N PHE A 847 3.87 3.12 -25.97
CA PHE A 847 4.64 4.32 -26.29
C PHE A 847 4.86 5.19 -25.05
N ILE A 848 6.10 5.63 -24.84
CA ILE A 848 6.47 6.51 -23.72
C ILE A 848 6.49 7.97 -24.18
N ILE A 849 5.84 8.85 -23.43
CA ILE A 849 5.81 10.29 -23.69
C ILE A 849 6.79 11.01 -22.75
N ALA A 850 7.83 11.60 -23.33
CA ALA A 850 8.85 12.35 -22.61
C ALA A 850 8.96 13.79 -23.16
N GLY A 851 8.97 14.77 -22.25
CA GLY A 851 9.06 16.20 -22.59
C GLY A 851 10.42 16.79 -22.21
N ARG A 852 10.45 17.60 -21.14
CA ARG A 852 11.64 18.34 -20.66
C ARG A 852 12.91 17.48 -20.53
N GLY A 853 12.78 16.19 -20.25
CA GLY A 853 13.90 15.26 -20.19
C GLY A 853 14.64 15.05 -21.52
N ILE A 854 14.06 15.47 -22.65
CA ILE A 854 14.65 15.40 -23.98
C ILE A 854 14.89 16.81 -24.52
N TYR A 855 13.84 17.61 -24.74
CA TYR A 855 13.98 18.87 -25.47
C TYR A 855 14.72 19.98 -24.69
N ALA A 856 14.74 19.88 -23.36
CA ALA A 856 15.47 20.81 -22.50
C ALA A 856 16.82 20.23 -22.01
N ALA A 857 17.22 19.07 -22.51
CA ALA A 857 18.53 18.50 -22.23
C ALA A 857 19.63 19.32 -22.94
N PRO A 858 20.87 19.35 -22.41
CA PRO A 858 21.99 20.00 -23.08
C PRO A 858 22.24 19.46 -24.50
N ASP A 859 22.00 18.16 -24.69
CA ASP A 859 22.01 17.49 -25.99
C ASP A 859 20.70 16.70 -26.18
N PRO A 860 19.71 17.27 -26.90
CA PRO A 860 18.44 16.61 -27.15
C PRO A 860 18.55 15.31 -27.96
N ILE A 861 19.56 15.19 -28.84
CA ILE A 861 19.77 14.01 -29.69
C ILE A 861 20.28 12.84 -28.85
N GLU A 862 21.29 13.07 -28.01
CA GLU A 862 21.77 12.03 -27.11
C GLU A 862 20.71 11.65 -26.07
N ALA A 863 19.95 12.62 -25.56
CA ALA A 863 18.83 12.33 -24.67
C ALA A 863 17.80 11.41 -25.33
N VAL A 864 17.28 11.74 -26.53
CA VAL A 864 16.26 10.92 -27.19
C VAL A 864 16.77 9.50 -27.50
N LYS A 865 18.05 9.34 -27.86
CA LYS A 865 18.66 8.01 -28.07
C LYS A 865 18.64 7.17 -26.81
N GLN A 866 18.91 7.75 -25.64
CA GLN A 866 18.85 7.03 -24.36
C GLN A 866 17.42 6.59 -24.00
N TYR A 867 16.42 7.46 -24.20
CA TYR A 867 15.02 7.07 -24.01
C TYR A 867 14.61 5.96 -24.97
N ARG A 868 15.06 6.03 -26.23
CA ARG A 868 14.80 5.00 -27.25
C ARG A 868 15.41 3.67 -26.85
N GLU A 869 16.68 3.65 -26.46
CA GLU A 869 17.37 2.42 -26.06
C GLU A 869 16.70 1.76 -24.86
N GLN A 870 16.42 2.52 -23.79
CA GLN A 870 15.78 1.96 -22.60
C GLN A 870 14.33 1.55 -22.86
N GLY A 871 13.57 2.35 -23.60
CA GLY A 871 12.20 2.04 -23.98
C GLY A 871 12.12 0.79 -24.85
N TRP A 872 13.01 0.66 -25.83
CA TRP A 872 13.06 -0.47 -26.75
C TRP A 872 13.50 -1.75 -26.05
N LYS A 873 14.57 -1.68 -25.23
CA LYS A 873 15.02 -2.80 -24.40
C LYS A 873 13.91 -3.32 -23.49
N ALA A 874 13.20 -2.42 -22.82
CA ALA A 874 12.09 -2.81 -21.95
C ALA A 874 10.92 -3.44 -22.73
N TYR A 875 10.70 -3.02 -23.98
CA TYR A 875 9.72 -3.65 -24.87
C TYR A 875 10.14 -5.07 -25.24
N LEU A 876 11.39 -5.27 -25.66
CA LEU A 876 11.97 -6.58 -25.99
C LEU A 876 11.88 -7.56 -24.80
N GLU A 877 12.24 -7.10 -23.61
CA GLU A 877 12.08 -7.85 -22.35
C GLU A 877 10.61 -8.25 -22.13
N ARG A 878 9.66 -7.35 -22.39
CA ARG A 878 8.21 -7.62 -22.20
C ARG A 878 7.67 -8.67 -23.17
N VAL A 879 8.11 -8.66 -24.42
CA VAL A 879 7.66 -9.62 -25.46
C VAL A 879 8.48 -10.91 -25.48
N GLY A 880 9.49 -11.03 -24.61
CA GLY A 880 10.31 -12.24 -24.47
C GLY A 880 11.29 -12.45 -25.63
N LEU A 881 11.65 -11.40 -26.36
CA LEU A 881 12.66 -11.42 -27.40
C LEU A 881 13.98 -10.94 -26.78
N SER A 882 14.98 -11.79 -26.62
CA SER A 882 16.34 -11.36 -26.27
C SER A 882 17.00 -10.73 -27.50
N GLU A 883 17.85 -9.71 -27.29
CA GLU A 883 18.67 -9.09 -28.35
C GLU A 883 19.54 -10.09 -29.11
#